data_AF-A0AAW0JAG9-F1
#
_entry.id   AF-A0AAW0JAG9-F1
#
_cell.length_a   1.000
_cell.length_b   1.000
_cell.length_c   1.000
_cell.angle_alpha   90.00
_cell.angle_beta   90.00
_cell.angle_gamma   90.00
#
_symmetry.space_group_name_H-M   'P 1'
#
loop_
_entity.id
_entity.type
_entity.pdbx_description
1 polymer ?
#
loop_
_entity_poly.entity_id
_entity_poly.type
_entity_poly.pdbx_seq_one_letter_code
_entity_poly.pdbx_strand_id
1 'polypeptide(L)'
;MASLVYTHLLPQLVLLISLFHFNLAARRLADSAETQQPLLFQYHNGPLLTGKISINLIWYGKFQPSQRAIVSDFIASLSTPTPTTAQPSVATWWKTTDKYYQLSNSKNPSTLVLSMGTQIIDETYSLGKSLSNQQIEQLASKGAQANAINVVLTSEDVAVEGFCMSKCGTHGSLTGASVQGKSNKFAYIWVGNSETQCPGQCAWPFHQPIYGPQSPPLVAPNNDVGLDGMVINLASLLAGTTTNPFGNGYFQGPKDAPLEAASACPGVYGKGAYPGYAGDLLVDPATGASYNANGANGRKYLVPALFDPSTQTCSTLLVLLISFFHFSLAARRLASSAETQPLPSNTTMALFFMEKSPSISSGMANSSPHKELLSQISLPLFLLPHPQNLNPLLPPGGKPPRNTTTSATQRRPPLFYFQWGAHKNAINVVLTSADVAVEGFCISKCGTHGSSKAASVQGKSYKFAYIWVGNSETQCPGQCAWPFHQPIYGPQSPPLVAPNNDVGLDGMVINLASLLAGTTTNPFGNGYFQGPKDAPLEAASACPGVYGKGAYPGYAGDLLVDPTTGASYNANGGNGRKYLLPALFDPSTKSCSTLLVLVISFFHFNLAARRLADSAETQQPLLFQYHNGALLSGKISINLIWYGKFKPTQRAIISDFIASLSTSTPTKAQPSVATWWKTTEKYYHLINSKKPSSLVLSMGTQIIDETYSLGKSLSNQHIEQLASKGAHKNAINVVLTSDDVAVEGFCMSKCGTHGSSKGASVQGKSYKFAYIWVGNSETQCPGQCAWPFHQPIYGPQSQPLVAPNNDVGLDGMVINLASLLAGTTTNPFGNGYFQGPKDAPLEAASACPGVYGKGAYPGYAGDLLVDPTSGASYNANGANGRKYLLPALFDPSTKSCSTLV
;
A
#
# COMPACT_ATOMS: atom_id res chain seq x y z
N MET A 1 -49.78 -51.44 -28.26
CA MET A 1 -49.00 -50.20 -28.01
C MET A 1 -49.74 -49.36 -26.99
N ALA A 2 -49.32 -49.35 -25.71
CA ALA A 2 -49.92 -48.49 -24.67
C ALA A 2 -49.07 -48.47 -23.37
N SER A 3 -48.00 -47.68 -23.34
CA SER A 3 -47.35 -47.24 -22.08
C SER A 3 -46.23 -46.23 -22.36
N LEU A 4 -46.51 -44.92 -22.35
CA LEU A 4 -45.51 -43.81 -22.28
C LEU A 4 -46.19 -42.41 -22.28
N VAL A 5 -47.08 -42.12 -21.31
CA VAL A 5 -47.67 -40.76 -21.17
C VAL A 5 -47.79 -40.28 -19.70
N TYR A 6 -47.78 -41.17 -18.70
CA TYR A 6 -48.21 -40.81 -17.33
C TYR A 6 -47.13 -40.19 -16.41
N THR A 7 -45.96 -39.80 -16.91
CA THR A 7 -44.82 -39.38 -16.07
C THR A 7 -44.60 -37.86 -15.95
N HIS A 8 -45.38 -37.01 -16.62
CA HIS A 8 -45.11 -35.55 -16.69
C HIS A 8 -46.09 -34.64 -15.93
N LEU A 9 -47.20 -35.14 -15.38
CA LEU A 9 -48.24 -34.31 -14.73
C LEU A 9 -48.03 -34.07 -13.23
N LEU A 10 -47.34 -34.97 -12.51
CA LEU A 10 -47.06 -34.79 -11.08
C LEU A 10 -46.18 -33.57 -10.71
N PRO A 11 -45.07 -33.25 -11.42
CA PRO A 11 -44.18 -32.16 -11.01
C PRO A 11 -44.77 -30.76 -11.20
N GLN A 12 -45.75 -30.59 -12.10
CA GLN A 12 -46.38 -29.29 -12.35
C GLN A 12 -47.35 -28.88 -11.23
N LEU A 13 -47.99 -29.83 -10.57
CA LEU A 13 -48.95 -29.54 -9.48
C LEU A 13 -48.25 -29.13 -8.17
N VAL A 14 -47.06 -29.69 -7.89
CA VAL A 14 -46.27 -29.36 -6.70
C VAL A 14 -45.75 -27.92 -6.76
N LEU A 15 -45.34 -27.45 -7.94
CA LEU A 15 -44.79 -26.10 -8.15
C LEU A 15 -45.81 -24.98 -7.83
N LEU A 16 -47.10 -25.23 -8.06
CA LEU A 16 -48.20 -24.29 -7.81
C LEU A 16 -48.51 -24.11 -6.31
N ILE A 17 -48.32 -25.15 -5.49
CA ILE A 17 -48.67 -25.12 -4.05
C ILE A 17 -47.57 -24.43 -3.22
N SER A 18 -46.30 -24.52 -3.65
CA SER A 18 -45.17 -23.85 -3.00
C SER A 18 -45.22 -22.31 -3.07
N LEU A 19 -45.91 -21.74 -4.08
CA LEU A 19 -45.94 -20.29 -4.31
C LEU A 19 -46.84 -19.51 -3.31
N PHE A 20 -47.74 -20.19 -2.59
CA PHE A 20 -48.69 -19.53 -1.69
C PHE A 20 -48.23 -19.37 -0.23
N HIS A 21 -47.13 -20.02 0.19
CA HIS A 21 -46.78 -20.16 1.61
C HIS A 21 -45.75 -19.16 2.18
N PHE A 22 -45.13 -18.29 1.37
CA PHE A 22 -43.97 -17.48 1.81
C PHE A 22 -44.27 -16.04 2.31
N ASN A 23 -45.53 -15.61 2.39
CA ASN A 23 -45.89 -14.21 2.67
C ASN A 23 -46.04 -13.79 4.15
N LEU A 24 -45.59 -14.58 5.14
CA LEU A 24 -46.02 -14.38 6.55
C LEU A 24 -44.93 -14.39 7.66
N ALA A 25 -43.64 -14.54 7.36
CA ALA A 25 -42.61 -14.77 8.40
C ALA A 25 -41.54 -13.65 8.59
N ALA A 26 -41.67 -12.50 7.93
CA ALA A 26 -40.71 -11.40 8.05
C ALA A 26 -41.10 -10.38 9.15
N ARG A 27 -40.81 -10.67 10.43
CA ARG A 27 -40.83 -9.68 11.54
C ARG A 27 -40.24 -10.25 12.85
N ARG A 28 -38.99 -9.89 13.21
CA ARG A 28 -38.53 -9.40 14.54
C ARG A 28 -37.01 -9.57 14.79
N LEU A 29 -36.40 -8.53 15.40
CA LEU A 29 -35.13 -8.46 16.16
C LEU A 29 -33.83 -8.66 15.32
N ALA A 30 -32.77 -7.83 15.39
CA ALA A 30 -32.47 -6.59 16.13
C ALA A 30 -32.56 -6.65 17.67
N ASP A 31 -31.44 -6.97 18.36
CA ASP A 31 -30.76 -6.11 19.36
C ASP A 31 -29.44 -6.73 19.92
N SER A 32 -28.52 -5.88 20.42
CA SER A 32 -27.34 -6.11 21.31
C SER A 32 -26.03 -6.77 20.79
N ALA A 33 -24.88 -6.33 21.37
CA ALA A 33 -23.51 -6.42 20.81
C ALA A 33 -22.37 -6.58 21.87
N GLU A 34 -21.09 -6.34 21.45
CA GLU A 34 -19.81 -6.17 22.21
C GLU A 34 -18.93 -7.42 22.55
N THR A 35 -17.58 -7.41 22.60
CA THR A 35 -16.50 -6.48 22.12
C THR A 35 -15.11 -7.18 22.07
N GLN A 36 -14.26 -6.89 21.06
CA GLN A 36 -12.78 -6.84 21.16
C GLN A 36 -12.23 -5.92 20.04
N GLN A 37 -11.31 -5.00 20.36
CA GLN A 37 -11.19 -3.74 19.59
C GLN A 37 -10.29 -3.77 18.32
N PRO A 38 -10.73 -3.14 17.21
CA PRO A 38 -9.90 -2.90 16.01
C PRO A 38 -8.84 -1.81 16.22
N LEU A 39 -7.85 -1.77 15.33
CA LEU A 39 -6.89 -0.66 15.20
C LEU A 39 -7.60 0.59 14.66
N LEU A 40 -8.26 1.31 15.56
CA LEU A 40 -9.07 2.48 15.25
C LEU A 40 -8.21 3.73 15.04
N PHE A 41 -8.51 4.51 14.00
CA PHE A 41 -8.04 5.90 13.90
C PHE A 41 -8.76 6.73 14.96
N GLN A 42 -8.08 7.02 16.06
CA GLN A 42 -8.70 7.52 17.27
C GLN A 42 -7.97 8.73 17.83
N TYR A 43 -8.68 9.48 18.67
CA TYR A 43 -8.12 10.57 19.45
C TYR A 43 -7.55 10.03 20.77
N HIS A 44 -6.25 10.19 20.97
CA HIS A 44 -5.53 9.69 22.16
C HIS A 44 -5.46 10.73 23.30
N ASN A 45 -6.41 11.67 23.33
CA ASN A 45 -6.62 12.69 24.37
C ASN A 45 -5.47 13.70 24.58
N GLY A 46 -4.56 13.81 23.62
CA GLY A 46 -3.48 14.81 23.59
C GLY A 46 -3.89 16.16 22.99
N PRO A 47 -3.11 17.22 23.19
CA PRO A 47 -3.48 18.54 22.69
C PRO A 47 -3.46 18.58 21.16
N LEU A 48 -4.50 19.16 20.54
CA LEU A 48 -4.44 19.70 19.18
C LEU A 48 -3.90 21.14 19.20
N LEU A 49 -3.43 21.65 18.06
CA LEU A 49 -3.13 23.08 17.94
C LEU A 49 -4.42 23.89 17.78
N THR A 50 -4.66 24.85 18.67
CA THR A 50 -5.90 25.66 18.69
C THR A 50 -5.60 27.15 18.85
N GLY A 51 -6.51 28.01 18.39
CA GLY A 51 -6.36 29.47 18.45
C GLY A 51 -5.64 30.03 17.23
N LYS A 52 -5.06 31.24 17.36
CA LYS A 52 -4.30 31.90 16.30
C LYS A 52 -2.86 31.37 16.29
N ILE A 53 -2.48 30.66 15.24
CA ILE A 53 -1.16 30.05 15.09
C ILE A 53 -0.46 30.63 13.84
N SER A 54 0.76 31.13 13.99
CA SER A 54 1.57 31.62 12.87
C SER A 54 2.35 30.48 12.20
N ILE A 55 2.36 30.46 10.87
CA ILE A 55 3.23 29.57 10.08
C ILE A 55 4.44 30.38 9.63
N ASN A 56 5.59 30.14 10.27
CA ASN A 56 6.84 30.82 9.91
C ASN A 56 7.62 29.92 8.94
N LEU A 57 8.07 30.47 7.81
CA LEU A 57 8.82 29.72 6.80
C LEU A 57 10.32 30.00 6.96
N ILE A 58 11.12 28.95 7.13
CA ILE A 58 12.58 29.00 7.21
C ILE A 58 13.14 28.38 5.93
N TRP A 59 13.45 29.22 4.96
CA TRP A 59 14.03 28.86 3.67
C TRP A 59 15.52 28.62 3.83
N TYR A 60 15.95 27.36 3.74
CA TYR A 60 17.35 26.98 3.91
C TYR A 60 17.97 26.53 2.58
N GLY A 61 18.97 27.29 2.13
CA GLY A 61 19.56 27.16 0.81
C GLY A 61 18.87 28.02 -0.26
N LYS A 62 19.16 27.75 -1.53
CA LYS A 62 18.81 28.63 -2.66
C LYS A 62 17.46 28.27 -3.26
N PHE A 63 16.45 29.07 -2.94
CA PHE A 63 15.14 29.04 -3.59
C PHE A 63 14.94 30.27 -4.46
N GLN A 64 14.46 30.08 -5.69
CA GLN A 64 14.07 31.19 -6.55
C GLN A 64 12.90 31.98 -5.94
N PRO A 65 12.75 33.29 -6.24
CA PRO A 65 11.58 34.05 -5.81
C PRO A 65 10.24 33.43 -6.27
N SER A 66 10.20 32.81 -7.46
CA SER A 66 9.05 32.06 -7.98
C SER A 66 8.73 30.82 -7.13
N GLN A 67 9.74 30.07 -6.72
CA GLN A 67 9.63 28.89 -5.84
C GLN A 67 9.14 29.29 -4.45
N ARG A 68 9.68 30.38 -3.89
CA ARG A 68 9.21 30.92 -2.61
C ARG A 68 7.75 31.36 -2.67
N ALA A 69 7.32 31.91 -3.80
CA ALA A 69 5.93 32.27 -4.01
C ALA A 69 5.01 31.04 -4.02
N ILE A 70 5.38 29.91 -4.66
CA ILE A 70 4.56 28.68 -4.66
C ILE A 70 4.13 28.28 -3.23
N VAL A 71 5.08 28.14 -2.30
CA VAL A 71 4.73 27.73 -0.92
C VAL A 71 4.08 28.87 -0.13
N SER A 72 4.52 30.11 -0.33
CA SER A 72 3.94 31.27 0.37
C SER A 72 2.46 31.47 0.01
N ASP A 73 2.15 31.35 -1.28
CA ASP A 73 0.79 31.40 -1.81
C ASP A 73 -0.04 30.22 -1.29
N PHE A 74 0.52 29.00 -1.24
CA PHE A 74 -0.16 27.84 -0.65
C PHE A 74 -0.57 28.08 0.81
N ILE A 75 0.34 28.58 1.65
CA ILE A 75 0.04 28.91 3.05
C ILE A 75 -1.00 30.04 3.15
N ALA A 76 -0.90 31.07 2.31
CA ALA A 76 -1.93 32.12 2.23
C ALA A 76 -3.31 31.56 1.80
N SER A 77 -3.32 30.46 1.04
CA SER A 77 -4.53 29.79 0.56
C SER A 77 -5.27 28.98 1.63
N LEU A 78 -4.69 28.74 2.81
CA LEU A 78 -5.33 27.99 3.91
C LEU A 78 -6.47 28.76 4.58
N SER A 79 -6.48 30.09 4.46
CA SER A 79 -7.38 31.00 5.21
C SER A 79 -7.89 32.19 4.37
N THR A 80 -8.10 32.00 3.05
CA THR A 80 -8.55 33.08 2.15
C THR A 80 -9.92 33.66 2.56
N PRO A 81 -10.04 34.97 2.90
CA PRO A 81 -11.31 35.58 3.31
C PRO A 81 -12.29 35.80 2.15
N THR A 82 -11.77 35.98 0.93
CA THR A 82 -12.56 36.16 -0.29
C THR A 82 -13.01 34.79 -0.81
N PRO A 83 -14.31 34.60 -1.11
CA PRO A 83 -14.75 33.41 -1.83
C PRO A 83 -14.08 33.37 -3.21
N THR A 84 -13.15 32.43 -3.41
CA THR A 84 -12.63 32.16 -4.75
C THR A 84 -13.78 31.62 -5.59
N THR A 85 -14.08 32.32 -6.69
CA THR A 85 -15.12 31.91 -7.65
C THR A 85 -14.79 30.56 -8.30
N ALA A 86 -13.51 30.20 -8.36
CA ALA A 86 -13.04 28.85 -8.61
C ALA A 86 -13.10 28.00 -7.34
N GLN A 87 -13.98 26.99 -7.36
CA GLN A 87 -13.97 25.85 -6.46
C GLN A 87 -13.63 24.58 -7.26
N PRO A 88 -13.05 23.54 -6.63
CA PRO A 88 -12.61 23.45 -5.24
C PRO A 88 -11.37 24.31 -4.92
N SER A 89 -11.11 24.59 -3.64
CA SER A 89 -10.03 25.48 -3.18
C SER A 89 -9.26 24.92 -1.97
N VAL A 90 -8.02 25.37 -1.77
CA VAL A 90 -7.16 24.96 -0.64
C VAL A 90 -7.81 25.30 0.71
N ALA A 91 -8.47 26.45 0.84
CA ALA A 91 -9.20 26.81 2.06
C ALA A 91 -10.36 25.84 2.35
N THR A 92 -11.05 25.36 1.30
CA THR A 92 -12.12 24.37 1.45
C THR A 92 -11.58 23.00 1.87
N TRP A 93 -10.41 22.60 1.37
CA TRP A 93 -9.70 21.41 1.83
C TRP A 93 -9.27 21.56 3.29
N TRP A 94 -8.59 22.66 3.62
CA TRP A 94 -8.08 22.89 4.97
C TRP A 94 -9.20 22.89 6.02
N LYS A 95 -10.37 23.46 5.67
CA LYS A 95 -11.57 23.46 6.52
C LYS A 95 -12.06 22.06 6.91
N THR A 96 -11.70 21.00 6.19
CA THR A 96 -12.04 19.62 6.62
C THR A 96 -11.38 19.26 7.96
N THR A 97 -10.28 19.94 8.35
CA THR A 97 -9.65 19.77 9.66
C THR A 97 -10.56 20.19 10.84
N ASP A 98 -11.59 21.03 10.62
CA ASP A 98 -12.55 21.44 11.67
C ASP A 98 -13.21 20.22 12.36
N LYS A 99 -13.40 19.11 11.65
CA LYS A 99 -14.03 17.89 12.18
C LYS A 99 -13.26 17.27 13.35
N TYR A 100 -11.93 17.26 13.28
CA TYR A 100 -11.06 16.72 14.34
C TYR A 100 -11.19 17.55 15.64
N TYR A 101 -11.37 18.86 15.51
CA TYR A 101 -11.61 19.76 16.65
C TYR A 101 -13.00 19.57 17.25
N GLN A 102 -14.03 19.46 16.40
CA GLN A 102 -15.43 19.24 16.83
C GLN A 102 -15.61 17.91 17.58
N LEU A 103 -14.89 16.85 17.19
CA LEU A 103 -14.94 15.55 17.85
C LEU A 103 -13.97 15.40 19.03
N SER A 104 -13.06 16.35 19.25
CA SER A 104 -12.22 16.37 20.45
C SER A 104 -13.08 16.74 21.68
N ASN A 105 -12.93 16.02 22.80
CA ASN A 105 -13.72 16.19 24.03
C ASN A 105 -13.43 17.50 24.81
N SER A 106 -13.09 18.59 24.13
CA SER A 106 -12.82 19.90 24.72
C SER A 106 -14.11 20.61 25.11
N LYS A 107 -14.18 21.09 26.36
CA LYS A 107 -15.32 21.88 26.89
C LYS A 107 -15.54 23.23 26.18
N ASN A 108 -14.58 23.66 25.36
CA ASN A 108 -14.73 24.73 24.39
C ASN A 108 -14.18 24.23 23.04
N PRO A 109 -14.97 24.19 21.95
CA PRO A 109 -14.45 23.92 20.60
C PRO A 109 -13.65 25.13 20.12
N SER A 110 -12.36 25.16 20.48
CA SER A 110 -11.43 26.20 20.06
C SER A 110 -11.09 26.05 18.59
N THR A 111 -11.45 27.03 17.77
CA THR A 111 -11.10 27.03 16.34
C THR A 111 -9.59 27.20 16.14
N LEU A 112 -9.04 26.54 15.13
CA LEU A 112 -7.69 26.83 14.62
C LEU A 112 -7.79 27.92 13.54
N VAL A 113 -6.99 28.96 13.68
CA VAL A 113 -6.80 29.98 12.63
C VAL A 113 -5.31 30.03 12.30
N LEU A 114 -4.98 29.61 11.09
CA LEU A 114 -3.62 29.71 10.55
C LEU A 114 -3.43 31.03 9.81
N SER A 115 -2.29 31.66 10.05
CA SER A 115 -1.86 32.88 9.36
C SER A 115 -0.38 32.80 8.97
N MET A 116 -0.02 33.39 7.82
CA MET A 116 1.38 33.58 7.44
C MET A 116 2.13 34.34 8.54
N GLY A 117 3.25 33.78 8.98
CA GLY A 117 4.15 34.36 9.96
C GLY A 117 5.37 35.03 9.32
N THR A 118 6.50 35.02 10.02
CA THR A 118 7.77 35.54 9.48
C THR A 118 8.37 34.59 8.46
N GLN A 119 9.05 35.12 7.45
CA GLN A 119 9.90 34.33 6.57
C GLN A 119 11.38 34.62 6.86
N ILE A 120 12.16 33.56 7.07
CA ILE A 120 13.60 33.60 7.35
C ILE A 120 14.30 32.98 6.13
N ILE A 121 15.30 33.65 5.59
CA ILE A 121 16.02 33.22 4.38
C ILE A 121 17.49 32.99 4.74
N ASP A 122 17.97 31.78 4.47
CA ASP A 122 19.31 31.27 4.80
C ASP A 122 19.97 30.69 3.53
N GLU A 123 20.13 31.57 2.52
CA GLU A 123 20.77 31.24 1.22
C GLU A 123 22.28 30.99 1.33
N THR A 124 22.88 31.27 2.50
CA THR A 124 24.30 31.07 2.79
C THR A 124 24.63 29.68 3.33
N TYR A 125 23.62 28.84 3.58
CA TYR A 125 23.75 27.49 4.16
C TYR A 125 24.47 27.53 5.52
N SER A 126 23.91 28.27 6.49
CA SER A 126 24.58 28.56 7.78
C SER A 126 25.03 27.34 8.61
N LEU A 127 24.51 26.13 8.32
CA LEU A 127 24.87 24.86 8.95
C LEU A 127 25.47 23.83 7.95
N GLY A 128 25.79 24.25 6.72
CA GLY A 128 26.27 23.40 5.62
C GLY A 128 25.15 22.78 4.76
N LYS A 129 25.52 22.09 3.68
CA LYS A 129 24.58 21.43 2.75
C LYS A 129 24.19 19.99 3.15
N SER A 130 24.61 19.55 4.32
CA SER A 130 24.25 18.24 4.88
C SER A 130 23.78 18.48 6.31
N LEU A 131 22.53 18.13 6.60
CA LEU A 131 21.87 18.42 7.88
C LEU A 131 21.43 17.12 8.57
N SER A 132 21.81 17.00 9.84
CA SER A 132 21.21 16.06 10.79
C SER A 132 19.81 16.52 11.21
N ASN A 133 19.01 15.59 11.76
CA ASN A 133 17.70 15.92 12.34
C ASN A 133 17.82 17.00 13.45
N GLN A 134 18.89 16.99 14.25
CA GLN A 134 19.15 18.00 15.28
C GLN A 134 19.42 19.40 14.68
N GLN A 135 20.05 19.49 13.51
CA GLN A 135 20.24 20.77 12.81
C GLN A 135 18.92 21.29 12.21
N ILE A 136 17.99 20.42 11.83
CA ILE A 136 16.62 20.82 11.45
C ILE A 136 15.89 21.45 12.65
N GLU A 137 15.99 20.86 13.85
CA GLU A 137 15.45 21.44 15.08
C GLU A 137 16.09 22.81 15.41
N GLN A 138 17.40 22.95 15.20
CA GLN A 138 18.12 24.21 15.35
C GLN A 138 17.63 25.29 14.36
N LEU A 139 17.34 24.92 13.10
CA LEU A 139 16.76 25.83 12.11
C LEU A 139 15.32 26.22 12.46
N ALA A 140 14.48 25.26 12.87
CA ALA A 140 13.12 25.52 13.34
C ALA A 140 13.10 26.46 14.55
N SER A 141 14.10 26.36 15.42
CA SER A 141 14.28 27.24 16.59
C SER A 141 14.63 28.69 16.25
N LYS A 142 14.95 29.02 14.99
CA LYS A 142 15.07 30.41 14.51
C LYS A 142 13.71 31.11 14.39
N GLY A 143 12.61 30.35 14.29
CA GLY A 143 11.25 30.87 14.18
C GLY A 143 10.63 31.32 15.51
N ALA A 144 9.33 31.62 15.49
CA ALA A 144 8.62 32.09 16.68
C ALA A 144 8.48 30.97 17.73
N GLN A 145 8.63 31.34 19.01
CA GLN A 145 8.78 30.40 20.13
C GLN A 145 7.45 30.02 20.83
N ALA A 146 6.32 30.60 20.40
CA ALA A 146 5.00 30.39 20.98
C ALA A 146 3.92 30.61 19.92
N ASN A 147 2.81 29.85 20.01
CA ASN A 147 1.67 29.92 19.10
C ASN A 147 2.08 29.85 17.61
N ALA A 148 2.99 28.94 17.29
CA ALA A 148 3.68 28.89 16.01
C ALA A 148 3.91 27.46 15.50
N ILE A 149 3.90 27.32 14.18
CA ILE A 149 4.46 26.21 13.42
C ILE A 149 5.67 26.78 12.66
N ASN A 150 6.86 26.27 12.94
CA ASN A 150 8.09 26.68 12.26
C ASN A 150 8.43 25.66 11.17
N VAL A 151 8.26 26.03 9.91
CA VAL A 151 8.42 25.15 8.75
C VAL A 151 9.79 25.37 8.12
N VAL A 152 10.69 24.40 8.24
CA VAL A 152 12.00 24.38 7.58
C VAL A 152 11.87 23.80 6.18
N LEU A 153 12.23 24.57 5.16
CA LEU A 153 12.17 24.20 3.75
C LEU A 153 13.60 24.14 3.22
N THR A 154 14.10 22.96 2.86
CA THR A 154 15.48 22.79 2.36
C THR A 154 15.52 22.68 0.84
N SER A 155 16.41 23.44 0.18
CA SER A 155 16.54 23.43 -1.29
C SER A 155 17.03 22.08 -1.82
N GLU A 156 16.87 21.87 -3.13
CA GLU A 156 17.16 20.61 -3.82
C GLU A 156 18.61 20.11 -3.59
N ASP A 157 19.54 21.03 -3.38
CA ASP A 157 20.97 20.78 -3.19
C ASP A 157 21.40 20.60 -1.72
N VAL A 158 20.43 20.41 -0.82
CA VAL A 158 20.65 20.14 0.62
C VAL A 158 20.25 18.71 0.95
N ALA A 159 21.22 17.91 1.37
CA ALA A 159 20.98 16.57 1.90
C ALA A 159 20.53 16.64 3.37
N VAL A 160 19.49 15.89 3.72
CA VAL A 160 18.98 15.81 5.11
C VAL A 160 18.86 14.34 5.53
N GLU A 161 19.20 14.06 6.79
CA GLU A 161 19.20 12.73 7.38
C GLU A 161 17.85 11.98 7.22
N GLY A 162 17.86 10.90 6.45
CA GLY A 162 16.69 10.06 6.15
C GLY A 162 15.75 10.58 5.05
N PHE A 163 16.02 11.78 4.49
CA PHE A 163 15.36 12.25 3.28
C PHE A 163 15.56 11.23 2.15
N CYS A 164 14.55 11.06 1.28
CA CYS A 164 14.64 10.16 0.13
C CYS A 164 14.90 8.68 0.44
N MET A 165 14.81 8.26 1.72
CA MET A 165 14.98 6.87 2.14
C MET A 165 13.74 6.32 2.83
N SER A 166 13.19 7.07 3.79
CA SER A 166 12.02 6.69 4.58
C SER A 166 10.98 7.81 4.71
N LYS A 167 11.36 9.05 4.38
CA LYS A 167 10.52 10.24 4.58
C LYS A 167 10.83 11.34 3.56
N CYS A 168 9.80 12.12 3.24
CA CYS A 168 9.88 13.33 2.39
C CYS A 168 9.87 14.63 3.22
N GLY A 169 9.63 14.48 4.53
CA GLY A 169 9.60 15.53 5.52
C GLY A 169 9.36 14.93 6.90
N THR A 170 9.27 15.75 7.93
CA THR A 170 8.89 15.34 9.28
C THR A 170 8.12 16.47 9.96
N HIS A 171 7.40 16.15 11.02
CA HIS A 171 6.97 17.15 11.99
C HIS A 171 7.45 16.78 13.40
N GLY A 172 7.28 17.68 14.35
CA GLY A 172 7.62 17.44 15.75
C GLY A 172 7.32 18.66 16.62
N SER A 173 7.81 18.64 17.85
CA SER A 173 7.65 19.76 18.78
C SER A 173 8.93 20.02 19.58
N LEU A 174 9.16 21.29 19.87
CA LEU A 174 10.30 21.77 20.65
C LEU A 174 9.82 22.61 21.83
N THR A 175 10.63 22.68 22.88
CA THR A 175 10.39 23.57 24.01
C THR A 175 11.14 24.87 23.74
N GLY A 176 10.40 25.95 23.49
CA GLY A 176 10.95 27.27 23.24
C GLY A 176 11.48 27.95 24.49
N ALA A 177 12.18 29.06 24.29
CA ALA A 177 12.74 29.86 25.37
C ALA A 177 11.66 30.29 26.40
N SER A 178 12.04 30.31 27.68
CA SER A 178 11.13 30.74 28.76
C SER A 178 10.81 32.23 28.63
N VAL A 179 9.55 32.54 28.34
CA VAL A 179 9.04 33.92 28.28
C VAL A 179 8.18 34.15 29.52
N GLN A 180 8.52 35.18 30.30
CA GLN A 180 7.83 35.50 31.58
C GLN A 180 7.74 34.32 32.56
N GLY A 181 8.79 33.47 32.60
CA GLY A 181 8.86 32.32 33.50
C GLY A 181 8.06 31.09 33.07
N LYS A 182 7.49 31.09 31.86
CA LYS A 182 6.78 29.93 31.27
C LYS A 182 7.49 29.48 29.99
N SER A 183 7.86 28.20 29.92
CA SER A 183 8.34 27.57 28.69
C SER A 183 7.15 27.20 27.81
N ASN A 184 7.04 27.82 26.65
CA ASN A 184 6.05 27.45 25.65
C ASN A 184 6.60 26.34 24.75
N LYS A 185 5.75 25.41 24.31
CA LYS A 185 6.10 24.51 23.20
C LYS A 185 5.67 25.14 21.88
N PHE A 186 6.46 24.93 20.84
CA PHE A 186 6.08 25.21 19.46
C PHE A 186 6.19 23.93 18.63
N ALA A 187 5.39 23.84 17.57
CA ALA A 187 5.50 22.75 16.61
C ALA A 187 6.46 23.13 15.48
N TYR A 188 7.10 22.15 14.86
CA TYR A 188 7.89 22.37 13.66
C TYR A 188 7.57 21.33 12.59
N ILE A 189 7.80 21.72 11.35
CA ILE A 189 7.75 20.86 10.18
C ILE A 189 9.08 21.02 9.45
N TRP A 190 9.56 19.97 8.80
CA TRP A 190 10.55 20.07 7.76
C TRP A 190 10.08 19.34 6.50
N VAL A 191 10.35 19.93 5.33
CA VAL A 191 10.16 19.32 4.00
C VAL A 191 11.38 19.66 3.15
N GLY A 192 11.89 18.67 2.41
CA GLY A 192 12.97 18.88 1.43
C GLY A 192 12.45 18.94 0.01
N ASN A 193 13.07 19.77 -0.85
CA ASN A 193 12.86 19.66 -2.29
C ASN A 193 13.54 18.37 -2.79
N SER A 194 12.75 17.45 -3.33
CA SER A 194 13.23 16.16 -3.82
C SER A 194 13.69 16.14 -5.28
N GLU A 195 13.57 17.25 -6.00
CA GLU A 195 13.78 17.36 -7.45
C GLU A 195 15.03 16.65 -7.99
N THR A 196 16.17 16.80 -7.31
CA THR A 196 17.45 16.20 -7.71
C THR A 196 17.89 14.98 -6.88
N GLN A 197 17.10 14.55 -5.89
CA GLN A 197 17.46 13.48 -4.95
C GLN A 197 16.51 12.26 -4.98
N CYS A 198 15.20 12.47 -5.10
CA CYS A 198 14.22 11.39 -5.18
C CYS A 198 12.84 11.86 -5.69
N PRO A 199 12.75 12.52 -6.86
CA PRO A 199 11.49 13.07 -7.33
C PRO A 199 10.43 11.96 -7.49
N GLY A 200 10.84 10.75 -7.89
CA GLY A 200 9.98 9.56 -7.97
C GLY A 200 9.48 8.97 -6.64
N GLN A 201 9.88 9.51 -5.49
CA GLN A 201 9.31 9.13 -4.19
C GLN A 201 8.51 10.30 -3.60
N CYS A 202 9.10 11.49 -3.58
CA CYS A 202 8.58 12.62 -2.82
C CYS A 202 7.86 13.68 -3.69
N ALA A 203 7.97 13.60 -5.01
CA ALA A 203 7.19 14.41 -5.95
C ALA A 203 6.18 13.57 -6.76
N TRP A 204 5.89 12.32 -6.37
CA TRP A 204 4.78 11.57 -6.97
C TRP A 204 3.44 12.27 -6.64
N PRO A 205 2.57 12.56 -7.64
CA PRO A 205 2.48 11.95 -8.97
C PRO A 205 3.15 12.72 -10.12
N PHE A 206 3.88 13.80 -9.85
CA PHE A 206 4.53 14.66 -10.85
C PHE A 206 5.86 14.13 -11.37
N HIS A 207 6.36 13.02 -10.81
CA HIS A 207 7.50 12.28 -11.33
C HIS A 207 7.20 10.77 -11.35
N GLN A 208 7.90 10.04 -12.22
CA GLN A 208 7.75 8.60 -12.37
C GLN A 208 8.15 7.89 -11.07
N PRO A 209 7.30 7.00 -10.52
CA PRO A 209 7.54 6.39 -9.22
C PRO A 209 8.68 5.37 -9.25
N ILE A 210 9.51 5.34 -8.20
CA ILE A 210 10.67 4.43 -8.10
C ILE A 210 10.24 2.94 -8.12
N TYR A 211 9.04 2.65 -7.63
CA TYR A 211 8.45 1.31 -7.56
C TYR A 211 6.92 1.38 -7.73
N GLY A 212 6.29 0.26 -8.08
CA GLY A 212 4.86 0.20 -8.40
C GLY A 212 4.56 0.53 -9.88
N PRO A 213 3.29 0.75 -10.24
CA PRO A 213 2.88 0.95 -11.64
C PRO A 213 3.58 2.16 -12.28
N GLN A 214 4.21 1.92 -13.42
CA GLN A 214 5.05 2.89 -14.13
C GLN A 214 4.23 3.75 -15.11
N SER A 215 3.14 4.35 -14.61
CA SER A 215 2.33 5.28 -15.40
C SER A 215 3.10 6.56 -15.72
N PRO A 216 2.82 7.25 -16.85
CA PRO A 216 3.38 8.56 -17.13
C PRO A 216 3.15 9.54 -15.96
N PRO A 217 4.13 10.40 -15.64
CA PRO A 217 3.97 11.42 -14.61
C PRO A 217 2.89 12.44 -14.99
N LEU A 218 2.21 12.99 -13.97
CA LEU A 218 1.30 14.12 -14.17
C LEU A 218 2.07 15.42 -14.36
N VAL A 219 1.51 16.36 -15.11
CA VAL A 219 2.11 17.70 -15.26
C VAL A 219 1.91 18.50 -13.96
N ALA A 220 3.02 19.03 -13.44
CA ALA A 220 3.07 19.76 -12.17
C ALA A 220 2.36 21.14 -12.27
N PRO A 221 1.45 21.49 -11.34
CA PRO A 221 0.55 22.63 -11.51
C PRO A 221 1.16 24.02 -11.38
N ASN A 222 2.39 24.12 -10.86
CA ASN A 222 3.18 25.36 -10.85
C ASN A 222 4.39 25.30 -11.78
N ASN A 223 4.47 24.28 -12.65
CA ASN A 223 5.61 24.01 -13.54
C ASN A 223 6.94 23.86 -12.78
N ASP A 224 6.88 23.28 -11.58
CA ASP A 224 8.05 23.01 -10.73
C ASP A 224 7.79 21.71 -9.95
N VAL A 225 8.31 20.59 -10.47
CA VAL A 225 8.07 19.24 -9.91
C VAL A 225 8.55 19.15 -8.46
N GLY A 226 9.67 19.82 -8.14
CA GLY A 226 10.23 19.88 -6.81
C GLY A 226 9.29 20.53 -5.81
N LEU A 227 8.89 21.78 -6.08
CA LEU A 227 8.07 22.59 -5.21
C LEU A 227 6.61 22.11 -5.16
N ASP A 228 6.05 21.59 -6.25
CA ASP A 228 4.73 20.96 -6.24
C ASP A 228 4.72 19.67 -5.41
N GLY A 229 5.81 18.89 -5.45
CA GLY A 229 6.06 17.78 -4.52
C GLY A 229 6.22 18.23 -3.06
N MET A 230 6.94 19.34 -2.82
CA MET A 230 7.04 19.91 -1.47
C MET A 230 5.67 20.33 -0.91
N VAL A 231 4.78 20.91 -1.73
CA VAL A 231 3.44 21.31 -1.30
C VAL A 231 2.60 20.11 -0.87
N ILE A 232 2.64 18.99 -1.61
CA ILE A 232 1.97 17.73 -1.21
C ILE A 232 2.41 17.30 0.20
N ASN A 233 3.72 17.24 0.43
CA ASN A 233 4.29 16.78 1.69
C ASN A 233 4.02 17.76 2.83
N LEU A 234 4.11 19.06 2.56
CA LEU A 234 3.80 20.12 3.51
C LEU A 234 2.31 20.10 3.89
N ALA A 235 1.40 19.89 2.93
CA ALA A 235 -0.03 19.76 3.16
C ALA A 235 -0.34 18.57 4.08
N SER A 236 0.28 17.42 3.82
CA SER A 236 0.19 16.21 4.65
C SER A 236 0.67 16.45 6.09
N LEU A 237 1.89 16.99 6.23
CA LEU A 237 2.52 17.27 7.52
C LEU A 237 1.84 18.39 8.29
N LEU A 238 1.23 19.38 7.63
CA LEU A 238 0.42 20.40 8.30
C LEU A 238 -0.81 19.79 8.97
N ALA A 239 -1.54 18.90 8.27
CA ALA A 239 -2.70 18.22 8.84
C ALA A 239 -2.31 17.32 10.03
N GLY A 240 -1.20 16.58 9.92
CA GLY A 240 -0.62 15.83 11.04
C GLY A 240 -0.21 16.73 12.21
N THR A 241 0.46 17.84 11.93
CA THR A 241 0.93 18.80 12.95
C THR A 241 -0.21 19.48 13.71
N THR A 242 -1.33 19.76 13.07
CA THR A 242 -2.44 20.44 13.75
C THR A 242 -3.31 19.48 14.57
N THR A 243 -3.45 18.23 14.10
CA THR A 243 -4.26 17.17 14.74
C THR A 243 -3.47 16.25 15.69
N ASN A 244 -2.14 16.18 15.59
CA ASN A 244 -1.24 15.41 16.44
C ASN A 244 0.12 16.11 16.74
N PRO A 245 0.16 17.39 17.17
CA PRO A 245 1.41 18.15 17.36
C PRO A 245 2.42 17.56 18.35
N PHE A 246 1.98 16.68 19.25
CA PHE A 246 2.77 16.16 20.37
C PHE A 246 2.79 14.62 20.47
N GLY A 247 2.37 13.91 19.41
CA GLY A 247 2.37 12.44 19.36
C GLY A 247 1.36 11.79 20.31
N ASN A 248 0.24 12.47 20.60
CA ASN A 248 -0.88 11.95 21.39
C ASN A 248 -2.26 12.51 20.99
N GLY A 249 -2.38 13.21 19.86
CA GLY A 249 -3.64 13.67 19.27
C GLY A 249 -4.33 12.56 18.47
N TYR A 250 -4.57 12.77 17.18
CA TYR A 250 -5.22 11.77 16.29
C TYR A 250 -4.21 10.90 15.52
N PHE A 251 -4.27 9.58 15.70
CA PHE A 251 -3.54 8.62 14.87
C PHE A 251 -4.10 7.19 14.99
N GLN A 252 -3.75 6.32 14.04
CA GLN A 252 -3.83 4.86 14.13
C GLN A 252 -2.43 4.24 14.12
N GLY A 253 -2.32 2.99 14.60
CA GLY A 253 -1.05 2.26 14.68
C GLY A 253 -0.23 2.60 15.93
N PRO A 254 1.03 2.14 16.00
CA PRO A 254 1.91 2.36 17.15
C PRO A 254 2.43 3.80 17.18
N LYS A 255 2.62 4.36 18.38
CA LYS A 255 2.91 5.80 18.60
C LYS A 255 4.26 6.27 18.01
N ASP A 256 5.19 5.35 17.82
CA ASP A 256 6.51 5.55 17.22
C ASP A 256 6.52 5.47 15.68
N ALA A 257 5.43 4.96 15.07
CA ALA A 257 5.20 5.00 13.62
C ALA A 257 3.70 5.24 13.31
N PRO A 258 3.13 6.40 13.69
CA PRO A 258 1.71 6.67 13.58
C PRO A 258 1.29 6.96 12.13
N LEU A 259 0.10 6.50 11.76
CA LEU A 259 -0.62 7.00 10.58
C LEU A 259 -1.63 8.04 11.05
N GLU A 260 -1.52 9.25 10.53
CA GLU A 260 -2.19 10.47 10.98
C GLU A 260 -3.19 10.99 9.94
N ALA A 261 -3.77 12.17 10.18
CA ALA A 261 -4.81 12.80 9.36
C ALA A 261 -4.62 12.65 7.84
N ALA A 262 -3.43 12.87 7.31
CA ALA A 262 -3.13 12.69 5.88
C ALA A 262 -2.39 11.38 5.57
N SER A 263 -1.49 10.91 6.45
CA SER A 263 -0.69 9.71 6.21
C SER A 263 -1.47 8.40 6.34
N ALA A 264 -2.66 8.41 6.94
CA ALA A 264 -3.65 7.33 6.84
C ALA A 264 -4.32 7.23 5.44
N CYS A 265 -4.11 8.23 4.57
CA CYS A 265 -4.66 8.31 3.21
C CYS A 265 -3.56 8.43 2.13
N PRO A 266 -2.55 7.54 2.12
CA PRO A 266 -1.37 7.70 1.28
C PRO A 266 -1.72 7.63 -0.22
N GLY A 267 -1.30 8.67 -0.96
CA GLY A 267 -1.45 8.74 -2.42
C GLY A 267 -2.87 9.01 -2.93
N VAL A 268 -3.84 9.28 -2.04
CA VAL A 268 -5.21 9.63 -2.43
C VAL A 268 -5.33 11.14 -2.62
N TYR A 269 -5.51 11.60 -3.87
CA TYR A 269 -5.67 13.04 -4.18
C TYR A 269 -7.01 13.36 -4.85
N GLY A 270 -7.42 12.52 -5.81
CA GLY A 270 -8.70 12.58 -6.50
C GLY A 270 -9.61 11.40 -6.14
N LYS A 271 -10.87 11.46 -6.59
CA LYS A 271 -11.82 10.35 -6.45
C LYS A 271 -11.28 9.13 -7.21
N GLY A 272 -11.42 7.93 -6.64
CA GLY A 272 -10.92 6.70 -7.28
C GLY A 272 -9.38 6.63 -7.37
N ALA A 273 -8.64 7.26 -6.47
CA ALA A 273 -7.20 7.03 -6.40
C ALA A 273 -6.85 5.59 -6.02
N TYR A 274 -5.76 5.06 -6.56
CA TYR A 274 -5.23 3.71 -6.29
C TYR A 274 -3.69 3.71 -6.49
N PRO A 275 -2.94 2.61 -6.21
CA PRO A 275 -1.48 2.64 -6.28
C PRO A 275 -1.05 2.83 -7.73
N GLY A 276 -0.31 3.91 -7.99
CA GLY A 276 0.05 4.32 -9.35
C GLY A 276 -0.98 5.21 -10.06
N TYR A 277 -2.08 5.61 -9.41
CA TYR A 277 -3.03 6.58 -9.97
C TYR A 277 -3.55 7.55 -8.90
N ALA A 278 -3.33 8.85 -9.13
CA ALA A 278 -3.65 9.91 -8.19
C ALA A 278 -5.16 10.13 -7.93
N GLY A 279 -6.04 9.53 -8.74
CA GLY A 279 -7.48 9.75 -8.76
C GLY A 279 -7.93 10.73 -9.84
N ASP A 280 -9.23 10.98 -9.92
CA ASP A 280 -9.85 11.99 -10.79
C ASP A 280 -9.38 13.39 -10.37
N LEU A 281 -8.55 14.03 -11.21
CA LEU A 281 -8.00 15.36 -11.00
C LEU A 281 -8.50 16.35 -12.06
N LEU A 282 -8.52 17.63 -11.70
CA LEU A 282 -8.72 18.71 -12.65
C LEU A 282 -7.48 18.85 -13.52
N VAL A 283 -7.69 19.04 -14.82
CA VAL A 283 -6.62 19.34 -15.77
C VAL A 283 -6.73 20.80 -16.21
N ASP A 284 -5.63 21.52 -16.20
CA ASP A 284 -5.55 22.86 -16.80
C ASP A 284 -5.50 22.74 -18.33
N PRO A 285 -6.49 23.26 -19.08
CA PRO A 285 -6.50 23.16 -20.54
C PRO A 285 -5.36 23.93 -21.22
N ALA A 286 -4.73 24.89 -20.56
CA ALA A 286 -3.64 25.68 -21.13
C ALA A 286 -2.25 25.03 -20.96
N THR A 287 -2.05 24.24 -19.90
CA THR A 287 -0.73 23.69 -19.53
C THR A 287 -0.69 22.17 -19.41
N GLY A 288 -1.85 21.50 -19.37
CA GLY A 288 -1.97 20.06 -19.04
C GLY A 288 -1.81 19.75 -17.55
N ALA A 289 -1.57 20.75 -16.70
CA ALA A 289 -1.34 20.61 -15.26
C ALA A 289 -2.47 19.86 -14.54
N SER A 290 -2.12 18.87 -13.71
CA SER A 290 -3.08 18.15 -12.87
C SER A 290 -3.13 18.72 -11.45
N TYR A 291 -4.33 19.03 -10.95
CA TYR A 291 -4.56 19.66 -9.66
C TYR A 291 -5.90 19.25 -9.05
N ASN A 292 -6.10 19.48 -7.75
CA ASN A 292 -7.40 19.32 -7.11
C ASN A 292 -7.83 20.54 -6.28
N ALA A 293 -6.99 21.57 -6.12
CA ALA A 293 -7.30 22.76 -5.35
C ALA A 293 -6.82 24.05 -6.04
N ASN A 294 -7.69 25.05 -6.13
CA ASN A 294 -7.31 26.43 -6.47
C ASN A 294 -6.80 27.16 -5.22
N GLY A 295 -5.80 28.01 -5.38
CA GLY A 295 -5.22 28.84 -4.32
C GLY A 295 -5.20 30.33 -4.62
N ALA A 296 -4.52 31.07 -3.75
CA ALA A 296 -4.23 32.50 -3.91
C ALA A 296 -3.41 32.76 -5.18
N ASN A 297 -3.48 34.00 -5.68
CA ASN A 297 -2.69 34.47 -6.82
C ASN A 297 -2.83 33.64 -8.10
N GLY A 298 -3.97 32.95 -8.28
CA GLY A 298 -4.24 32.10 -9.45
C GLY A 298 -3.53 30.75 -9.45
N ARG A 299 -2.83 30.42 -8.36
CA ARG A 299 -2.09 29.17 -8.18
C ARG A 299 -3.02 27.95 -8.17
N LYS A 300 -2.50 26.82 -8.60
CA LYS A 300 -3.15 25.51 -8.56
C LYS A 300 -2.28 24.55 -7.77
N TYR A 301 -2.90 23.63 -7.02
CA TYR A 301 -2.21 22.71 -6.12
C TYR A 301 -2.85 21.33 -6.13
N LEU A 302 -2.03 20.34 -5.78
CA LEU A 302 -2.48 19.00 -5.42
C LEU A 302 -2.32 18.82 -3.91
N VAL A 303 -3.41 18.55 -3.21
CA VAL A 303 -3.45 18.33 -1.75
C VAL A 303 -3.98 16.93 -1.43
N PRO A 304 -3.44 16.23 -0.41
CA PRO A 304 -3.86 14.87 -0.06
C PRO A 304 -5.27 14.84 0.52
N ALA A 305 -5.96 13.71 0.35
CA ALA A 305 -7.14 13.40 1.14
C ALA A 305 -6.82 13.36 2.64
N LEU A 306 -7.77 13.78 3.47
CA LEU A 306 -7.66 13.64 4.92
C LEU A 306 -8.62 12.55 5.41
N PHE A 307 -8.19 11.74 6.37
CA PHE A 307 -9.01 10.72 7.01
C PHE A 307 -10.11 11.38 7.83
N ASP A 308 -11.36 11.27 7.40
CA ASP A 308 -12.47 11.91 8.09
C ASP A 308 -12.83 11.13 9.37
N PRO A 309 -12.60 11.69 10.58
CA PRO A 309 -12.89 10.98 11.82
C PRO A 309 -14.39 10.78 12.08
N SER A 310 -15.28 11.45 11.32
CA SER A 310 -16.73 11.25 11.42
C SER A 310 -17.22 10.06 10.60
N THR A 311 -16.58 9.78 9.46
CA THR A 311 -17.00 8.72 8.52
C THR A 311 -16.03 7.54 8.46
N GLN A 312 -14.85 7.67 9.08
CA GLN A 312 -13.75 6.70 9.06
C GLN A 312 -13.21 6.39 7.64
N THR A 313 -13.24 7.38 6.75
CA THR A 313 -12.82 7.24 5.34
C THR A 313 -11.95 8.39 4.87
N CYS A 314 -11.06 8.15 3.91
CA CYS A 314 -10.31 9.22 3.23
C CYS A 314 -11.22 10.15 2.42
N SER A 315 -11.27 11.42 2.78
CA SER A 315 -12.07 12.46 2.12
C SER A 315 -11.21 13.30 1.18
N THR A 316 -11.50 13.23 -0.12
CA THR A 316 -10.95 14.13 -1.15
C THR A 316 -11.77 15.42 -1.25
N LEU A 317 -11.23 16.44 -1.94
CA LEU A 317 -12.04 17.58 -2.39
C LEU A 317 -13.12 17.11 -3.39
N LEU A 318 -14.36 17.55 -3.20
CA LEU A 318 -15.45 17.23 -4.11
C LEU A 318 -15.41 18.15 -5.33
N VAL A 319 -15.08 17.59 -6.49
CA VAL A 319 -15.20 18.30 -7.78
C VAL A 319 -16.67 18.30 -8.20
N LEU A 320 -17.38 19.38 -7.86
CA LEU A 320 -18.66 19.69 -8.49
C LEU A 320 -18.39 20.13 -9.93
N LEU A 321 -18.61 19.23 -10.88
CA LEU A 321 -18.68 19.58 -12.30
C LEU A 321 -19.89 20.50 -12.51
N ILE A 322 -19.67 21.81 -12.46
CA ILE A 322 -20.68 22.80 -12.85
C ILE A 322 -20.83 22.71 -14.38
N SER A 323 -21.72 21.83 -14.84
CA SER A 323 -22.17 21.82 -16.22
C SER A 323 -22.87 23.15 -16.51
N PHE A 324 -22.22 24.00 -17.30
CA PHE A 324 -22.73 25.32 -17.70
C PHE A 324 -23.96 25.19 -18.62
N PHE A 325 -25.15 24.96 -18.04
CA PHE A 325 -26.41 25.35 -18.67
C PHE A 325 -26.60 26.85 -18.50
N HIS A 326 -25.88 27.64 -19.31
CA HIS A 326 -26.12 29.06 -19.44
C HIS A 326 -27.21 29.30 -20.47
N PHE A 327 -28.48 29.31 -20.02
CA PHE A 327 -29.57 29.88 -20.80
C PHE A 327 -30.46 30.79 -19.95
N SER A 328 -30.65 31.99 -20.46
CA SER A 328 -31.70 32.96 -20.10
C SER A 328 -31.58 33.72 -18.77
N LEU A 329 -30.76 34.80 -18.78
CA LEU A 329 -31.14 36.04 -18.06
C LEU A 329 -30.54 37.32 -18.68
N ALA A 330 -30.82 37.57 -19.97
CA ALA A 330 -30.40 38.79 -20.66
C ALA A 330 -31.40 39.27 -21.73
N ALA A 331 -32.70 39.29 -21.42
CA ALA A 331 -33.71 39.86 -22.30
C ALA A 331 -34.11 41.29 -21.87
N ARG A 332 -33.22 42.28 -22.09
CA ARG A 332 -33.61 43.71 -22.25
C ARG A 332 -32.46 44.64 -22.70
N ARG A 333 -32.75 45.38 -23.78
CA ARG A 333 -32.12 46.61 -24.33
C ARG A 333 -30.92 46.45 -25.29
N LEU A 334 -30.91 47.38 -26.27
CA LEU A 334 -29.95 47.56 -27.38
C LEU A 334 -30.03 46.42 -28.43
N ALA A 335 -30.74 46.52 -29.56
CA ALA A 335 -31.23 47.66 -30.34
C ALA A 335 -30.13 48.56 -30.93
N SER A 336 -29.52 48.13 -32.04
CA SER A 336 -29.53 48.86 -33.33
C SER A 336 -28.68 48.16 -34.40
N SER A 337 -29.13 48.20 -35.67
CA SER A 337 -28.30 48.33 -36.89
C SER A 337 -27.28 47.23 -37.25
N ALA A 338 -27.12 46.76 -38.50
CA ALA A 338 -27.93 46.80 -39.72
C ALA A 338 -27.31 45.82 -40.74
N GLU A 339 -28.08 45.44 -41.78
CA GLU A 339 -27.63 45.17 -43.17
C GLU A 339 -26.56 44.10 -43.50
N THR A 340 -26.54 43.42 -44.67
CA THR A 340 -27.61 42.83 -45.53
C THR A 340 -26.91 41.94 -46.58
N GLN A 341 -27.33 40.67 -46.72
CA GLN A 341 -27.33 39.87 -47.99
C GLN A 341 -25.98 39.63 -48.77
N PRO A 342 -25.95 38.77 -49.82
CA PRO A 342 -26.76 37.58 -50.10
C PRO A 342 -25.96 36.28 -50.43
N LEU A 343 -26.72 35.18 -50.47
CA LEU A 343 -26.58 33.92 -51.23
C LEU A 343 -26.04 34.09 -52.69
N PRO A 344 -25.52 33.05 -53.40
CA PRO A 344 -26.30 31.82 -53.67
C PRO A 344 -25.58 30.46 -53.93
N SER A 345 -26.43 29.41 -53.97
CA SER A 345 -26.40 28.16 -54.78
C SER A 345 -25.10 27.33 -54.92
N ASN A 346 -25.13 25.99 -54.90
CA ASN A 346 -26.12 25.15 -55.61
C ASN A 346 -26.35 23.73 -55.04
N THR A 347 -27.46 23.13 -55.48
CA THR A 347 -28.15 21.91 -54.98
C THR A 347 -27.71 20.59 -55.63
N THR A 348 -27.69 19.46 -54.90
CA THR A 348 -28.21 18.11 -55.30
C THR A 348 -28.27 17.22 -54.02
N MET A 349 -29.41 16.91 -53.39
CA MET A 349 -30.40 15.81 -53.65
C MET A 349 -29.83 14.38 -53.82
N ALA A 350 -30.43 13.27 -53.32
CA ALA A 350 -31.47 13.06 -52.28
C ALA A 350 -31.71 11.55 -51.94
N LEU A 351 -32.13 11.29 -50.68
CA LEU A 351 -33.20 10.37 -50.21
C LEU A 351 -33.17 8.81 -50.29
N PHE A 352 -33.96 8.25 -49.34
CA PHE A 352 -34.58 6.89 -49.16
C PHE A 352 -33.86 5.87 -48.24
N PHE A 353 -34.52 5.21 -47.24
CA PHE A 353 -35.82 5.42 -46.52
C PHE A 353 -35.92 4.50 -45.26
N MET A 354 -37.11 4.49 -44.60
CA MET A 354 -37.62 3.62 -43.49
C MET A 354 -37.53 4.22 -42.07
N GLU A 355 -38.64 4.49 -41.33
CA GLU A 355 -39.77 3.64 -40.86
C GLU A 355 -39.37 2.68 -39.70
N LYS A 356 -40.13 2.50 -38.61
CA LYS A 356 -41.39 3.11 -38.12
C LYS A 356 -41.55 2.91 -36.60
N SER A 357 -42.41 3.69 -35.95
CA SER A 357 -42.81 3.57 -34.53
C SER A 357 -43.70 2.35 -34.25
N PRO A 358 -44.08 2.08 -32.98
CA PRO A 358 -45.32 2.70 -32.48
C PRO A 358 -45.27 3.24 -31.04
N SER A 359 -46.20 4.14 -30.75
CA SER A 359 -46.52 4.69 -29.43
C SER A 359 -47.98 4.37 -29.06
N ILE A 360 -48.33 4.42 -27.77
CA ILE A 360 -49.69 4.55 -27.16
C ILE A 360 -49.49 4.49 -25.61
N SER A 361 -50.28 5.11 -24.71
CA SER A 361 -51.06 6.37 -24.66
C SER A 361 -51.81 6.41 -23.31
N SER A 362 -51.98 7.60 -22.68
CA SER A 362 -52.82 7.89 -21.48
C SER A 362 -52.42 7.18 -20.15
N GLY A 363 -52.68 7.66 -18.92
CA GLY A 363 -53.29 8.88 -18.33
C GLY A 363 -53.26 8.72 -16.78
N MET A 364 -53.55 9.66 -15.87
CA MET A 364 -53.99 11.07 -15.88
C MET A 364 -53.32 11.80 -14.68
N ALA A 365 -52.79 13.02 -14.82
CA ALA A 365 -53.40 14.33 -14.53
C ALA A 365 -53.62 14.75 -13.04
N ASN A 366 -52.87 15.80 -12.65
CA ASN A 366 -53.23 16.96 -11.83
C ASN A 366 -53.19 16.99 -10.27
N SER A 367 -52.34 17.92 -9.83
CA SER A 367 -52.63 19.11 -8.98
C SER A 367 -52.30 19.10 -7.48
N SER A 368 -51.24 19.84 -7.15
CA SER A 368 -51.09 20.63 -5.91
C SER A 368 -52.14 21.78 -5.88
N PRO A 369 -52.38 22.44 -4.72
CA PRO A 369 -51.52 23.58 -4.38
C PRO A 369 -51.29 23.89 -2.88
N HIS A 370 -50.12 24.50 -2.62
CA HIS A 370 -49.81 25.57 -1.65
C HIS A 370 -50.73 25.94 -0.45
N LYS A 371 -50.03 26.13 0.70
CA LYS A 371 -49.89 27.36 1.54
C LYS A 371 -50.23 27.23 3.03
N GLU A 372 -49.42 27.93 3.82
CA GLU A 372 -49.46 28.03 5.29
C GLU A 372 -50.60 28.94 5.79
N LEU A 373 -51.15 28.67 6.98
CA LEU A 373 -51.23 29.68 8.04
C LEU A 373 -51.44 29.11 9.47
N LEU A 374 -50.73 29.75 10.39
CA LEU A 374 -50.77 29.76 11.87
C LEU A 374 -52.09 29.39 12.60
N SER A 375 -52.02 28.55 13.65
CA SER A 375 -52.04 28.98 15.07
C SER A 375 -52.57 27.92 16.09
N GLN A 376 -51.90 27.90 17.26
CA GLN A 376 -52.28 27.49 18.64
C GLN A 376 -53.52 26.60 18.92
N ILE A 377 -53.36 25.61 19.82
CA ILE A 377 -54.04 25.54 21.16
C ILE A 377 -53.45 24.44 22.08
N SER A 378 -53.21 24.85 23.33
CA SER A 378 -53.04 24.20 24.66
C SER A 378 -52.85 22.69 24.93
N LEU A 379 -52.07 22.43 25.99
CA LEU A 379 -51.98 21.17 26.77
C LEU A 379 -53.30 20.78 27.48
N PRO A 380 -53.34 19.59 28.10
CA PRO A 380 -53.33 19.60 29.57
C PRO A 380 -52.23 18.75 30.26
N LEU A 381 -51.93 19.15 31.49
CA LEU A 381 -51.05 18.52 32.48
C LEU A 381 -51.58 17.16 32.97
N PHE A 382 -50.68 16.27 33.41
CA PHE A 382 -50.83 15.50 34.66
C PHE A 382 -49.48 15.34 35.37
N LEU A 383 -49.50 15.23 36.70
CA LEU A 383 -48.38 15.51 37.60
C LEU A 383 -47.92 14.27 38.41
N LEU A 384 -46.59 14.16 38.56
CA LEU A 384 -45.87 13.69 39.77
C LEU A 384 -46.01 12.18 40.17
N PRO A 385 -45.14 11.62 41.05
CA PRO A 385 -44.19 12.30 41.95
C PRO A 385 -42.73 11.79 42.02
N HIS A 386 -41.86 12.65 42.55
CA HIS A 386 -40.58 12.35 43.23
C HIS A 386 -40.90 12.03 44.73
N PRO A 387 -39.95 11.84 45.70
CA PRO A 387 -38.47 11.84 45.65
C PRO A 387 -37.81 10.66 46.44
N GLN A 388 -36.47 10.61 46.56
CA GLN A 388 -35.72 10.91 47.81
C GLN A 388 -34.23 10.49 47.79
N ASN A 389 -33.41 11.33 48.43
CA ASN A 389 -32.01 11.09 48.79
C ASN A 389 -31.86 9.93 49.79
N LEU A 390 -30.67 9.32 49.85
CA LEU A 390 -30.04 8.94 51.12
C LEU A 390 -28.52 8.77 50.96
N ASN A 391 -27.76 9.69 51.55
CA ASN A 391 -26.35 9.50 51.92
C ASN A 391 -26.30 9.10 53.41
N PRO A 392 -25.38 8.20 53.81
CA PRO A 392 -24.70 8.36 55.09
C PRO A 392 -23.16 8.23 54.92
N LEU A 393 -22.39 9.26 55.26
CA LEU A 393 -21.73 9.46 56.57
C LEU A 393 -20.42 8.67 56.76
N LEU A 394 -19.30 9.38 56.61
CA LEU A 394 -18.01 9.05 57.21
C LEU A 394 -17.95 9.55 58.68
N PRO A 395 -17.24 8.84 59.57
CA PRO A 395 -16.56 9.43 60.72
C PRO A 395 -15.01 9.36 60.59
N PRO A 396 -14.24 10.11 61.40
CA PRO A 396 -12.94 10.63 60.96
C PRO A 396 -11.71 10.17 61.76
N GLY A 397 -10.52 10.45 61.23
CA GLY A 397 -9.33 10.77 62.03
C GLY A 397 -8.10 9.88 61.85
N GLY A 398 -6.98 10.47 61.43
CA GLY A 398 -5.66 9.81 61.41
C GLY A 398 -4.63 10.52 60.52
N LYS A 399 -3.68 11.26 61.12
CA LYS A 399 -2.48 11.79 60.43
C LYS A 399 -1.35 10.73 60.42
N PRO A 400 -0.36 10.83 59.51
CA PRO A 400 0.35 9.66 58.99
C PRO A 400 1.68 9.30 59.70
N PRO A 401 2.14 8.04 59.56
CA PRO A 401 3.55 7.69 59.68
C PRO A 401 4.14 7.08 58.39
N ARG A 402 5.16 7.78 57.88
CA ARG A 402 6.41 7.34 57.22
C ARG A 402 6.59 5.84 56.81
N ASN A 403 6.91 5.64 55.52
CA ASN A 403 7.62 4.53 54.84
C ASN A 403 7.84 3.18 55.56
N THR A 404 7.45 2.08 54.90
CA THR A 404 8.36 0.94 54.60
C THR A 404 7.80 0.04 53.48
N THR A 405 8.69 -0.69 52.81
CA THR A 405 8.45 -1.56 51.64
C THR A 405 7.98 -2.97 52.03
N THR A 406 7.09 -3.61 51.22
CA THR A 406 7.25 -4.97 50.62
C THR A 406 5.98 -5.49 49.90
N SER A 407 6.09 -6.62 49.21
CA SER A 407 5.18 -7.19 48.19
C SER A 407 4.07 -8.10 48.74
N ALA A 408 2.86 -8.13 48.10
CA ALA A 408 2.28 -9.33 47.45
C ALA A 408 0.73 -9.37 47.29
N THR A 409 0.28 -9.73 46.07
CA THR A 409 -0.97 -10.46 45.69
C THR A 409 -2.39 -9.91 45.96
N GLN A 410 -3.23 -9.91 44.91
CA GLN A 410 -4.71 -9.77 44.98
C GLN A 410 -5.39 -10.75 44.00
N ARG A 411 -6.60 -11.25 44.32
CA ARG A 411 -7.32 -12.35 43.62
C ARG A 411 -8.30 -11.86 42.52
N ARG A 412 -8.70 -12.75 41.59
CA ARG A 412 -9.69 -12.51 40.50
C ARG A 412 -11.14 -12.98 40.86
N PRO A 413 -12.20 -12.42 40.22
CA PRO A 413 -13.55 -13.00 40.10
C PRO A 413 -13.77 -13.85 38.82
N PRO A 414 -14.94 -14.52 38.64
CA PRO A 414 -15.12 -15.65 37.70
C PRO A 414 -15.80 -15.36 36.33
N LEU A 415 -15.81 -16.37 35.46
CA LEU A 415 -16.34 -16.39 34.07
C LEU A 415 -17.68 -17.15 33.93
N PHE A 416 -18.51 -16.77 32.95
CA PHE A 416 -19.67 -17.52 32.45
C PHE A 416 -19.36 -18.25 31.12
N TYR A 417 -20.13 -19.30 30.78
CA TYR A 417 -19.97 -20.12 29.57
C TYR A 417 -21.30 -20.28 28.82
N PHE A 418 -21.27 -20.27 27.48
CA PHE A 418 -22.40 -20.62 26.59
C PHE A 418 -22.15 -21.97 25.89
N GLN A 419 -23.21 -22.69 25.53
CA GLN A 419 -23.16 -24.08 25.04
C GLN A 419 -23.77 -24.21 23.62
N TRP A 420 -23.00 -24.73 22.66
CA TRP A 420 -23.41 -24.91 21.25
C TRP A 420 -23.90 -26.33 20.93
N GLY A 421 -24.77 -26.45 19.92
CA GLY A 421 -25.46 -27.68 19.50
C GLY A 421 -24.67 -28.59 18.54
N ALA A 422 -25.26 -29.72 18.15
CA ALA A 422 -24.57 -30.85 17.51
C ALA A 422 -23.96 -30.54 16.11
N HIS A 423 -22.65 -30.78 15.99
CA HIS A 423 -21.81 -30.32 14.87
C HIS A 423 -21.59 -31.32 13.70
N LYS A 424 -22.39 -32.39 13.57
CA LYS A 424 -22.08 -33.48 12.64
C LYS A 424 -22.72 -33.24 11.26
N ASN A 425 -21.90 -33.34 10.20
CA ASN A 425 -22.29 -33.16 8.79
C ASN A 425 -22.84 -31.75 8.42
N ALA A 426 -22.33 -30.68 9.05
CA ALA A 426 -22.70 -29.31 8.72
C ALA A 426 -21.46 -28.44 8.40
N ILE A 427 -21.62 -27.51 7.44
CA ILE A 427 -20.73 -26.35 7.29
C ILE A 427 -21.36 -25.22 8.12
N ASN A 428 -20.61 -24.71 9.09
CA ASN A 428 -21.10 -23.66 9.99
C ASN A 428 -20.70 -22.30 9.43
N VAL A 429 -21.65 -21.52 8.90
CA VAL A 429 -21.36 -20.22 8.30
C VAL A 429 -21.61 -19.11 9.32
N VAL A 430 -20.54 -18.40 9.68
CA VAL A 430 -20.56 -17.21 10.53
C VAL A 430 -20.60 -15.99 9.63
N LEU A 431 -21.76 -15.36 9.53
CA LEU A 431 -21.94 -14.12 8.78
C LEU A 431 -21.88 -12.96 9.77
N THR A 432 -20.90 -12.07 9.63
CA THR A 432 -20.80 -10.88 10.50
C THR A 432 -21.30 -9.64 9.78
N SER A 433 -22.15 -8.86 10.46
CA SER A 433 -22.69 -7.59 9.96
C SER A 433 -21.60 -6.53 9.79
N ALA A 434 -21.94 -5.43 9.10
CA ALA A 434 -20.96 -4.44 8.67
C ALA A 434 -20.30 -3.66 9.81
N ASP A 435 -20.91 -3.65 11.00
CA ASP A 435 -20.43 -3.06 12.24
C ASP A 435 -19.51 -4.00 13.07
N VAL A 436 -19.36 -5.26 12.68
CA VAL A 436 -18.53 -6.23 13.39
C VAL A 436 -17.10 -6.22 12.85
N ALA A 437 -16.18 -5.65 13.62
CA ALA A 437 -14.76 -5.73 13.33
C ALA A 437 -14.22 -7.15 13.61
N VAL A 438 -13.54 -7.74 12.62
CA VAL A 438 -12.86 -9.04 12.74
C VAL A 438 -11.39 -8.88 12.37
N GLU A 439 -10.49 -9.53 13.12
CA GLU A 439 -9.05 -9.38 12.94
C GLU A 439 -8.60 -9.71 11.51
N GLY A 440 -8.00 -8.72 10.83
CA GLY A 440 -7.54 -8.81 9.45
C GLY A 440 -8.64 -8.68 8.40
N PHE A 441 -9.92 -8.58 8.78
CA PHE A 441 -10.98 -8.12 7.87
C PHE A 441 -10.58 -6.76 7.28
N CYS A 442 -10.95 -6.48 6.03
CA CYS A 442 -10.66 -5.21 5.36
C CYS A 442 -9.18 -4.86 5.11
N ILE A 443 -8.24 -5.62 5.69
CA ILE A 443 -6.79 -5.38 5.60
C ILE A 443 -6.11 -6.53 4.86
N SER A 444 -6.56 -7.77 5.08
CA SER A 444 -5.92 -8.99 4.56
C SER A 444 -6.89 -10.01 3.95
N LYS A 445 -8.19 -9.92 4.29
CA LYS A 445 -9.21 -10.90 3.89
C LYS A 445 -10.61 -10.31 4.00
N CYS A 446 -11.55 -10.87 3.25
CA CYS A 446 -12.97 -10.55 3.27
C CYS A 446 -13.83 -11.64 3.95
N GLY A 447 -13.20 -12.77 4.22
CA GLY A 447 -13.73 -13.92 4.94
C GLY A 447 -12.63 -14.96 5.09
N THR A 448 -12.95 -16.10 5.70
CA THR A 448 -12.08 -17.26 5.77
C THR A 448 -12.92 -18.52 5.85
N HIS A 449 -12.32 -19.68 5.65
CA HIS A 449 -12.95 -20.94 5.97
C HIS A 449 -11.92 -21.88 6.59
N GLY A 450 -12.40 -22.90 7.28
CA GLY A 450 -11.54 -23.79 8.02
C GLY A 450 -12.32 -24.89 8.69
N SER A 451 -11.73 -25.49 9.72
CA SER A 451 -12.38 -26.57 10.44
C SER A 451 -11.97 -26.64 11.90
N SER A 452 -12.95 -26.95 12.75
CA SER A 452 -12.78 -27.00 14.20
C SER A 452 -13.28 -28.34 14.75
N LYS A 453 -13.01 -28.60 16.03
CA LYS A 453 -13.48 -29.78 16.76
C LYS A 453 -14.64 -29.39 17.67
N ALA A 454 -15.74 -30.11 17.54
CA ALA A 454 -16.87 -30.05 18.45
C ALA A 454 -16.46 -30.40 19.88
N ALA A 455 -17.14 -29.79 20.85
CA ALA A 455 -17.13 -30.28 22.23
C ALA A 455 -17.57 -31.76 22.27
N SER A 456 -16.97 -32.54 23.17
CA SER A 456 -17.19 -34.00 23.23
C SER A 456 -18.61 -34.35 23.70
N VAL A 457 -19.55 -34.46 22.77
CA VAL A 457 -20.88 -35.02 23.03
C VAL A 457 -20.70 -36.54 23.21
N GLN A 458 -21.06 -37.06 24.39
CA GLN A 458 -20.93 -38.48 24.75
C GLN A 458 -19.50 -39.04 24.53
N GLY A 459 -18.48 -38.24 24.87
CA GLY A 459 -17.07 -38.68 24.80
C GLY A 459 -16.49 -38.79 23.38
N LYS A 460 -17.23 -38.40 22.33
CA LYS A 460 -16.73 -38.36 20.94
C LYS A 460 -16.71 -36.91 20.45
N SER A 461 -15.52 -36.44 20.07
CA SER A 461 -15.33 -35.15 19.40
C SER A 461 -15.38 -35.35 17.88
N TYR A 462 -16.09 -34.48 17.18
CA TYR A 462 -16.26 -34.51 15.72
C TYR A 462 -15.63 -33.27 15.09
N LYS A 463 -14.91 -33.44 13.98
CA LYS A 463 -14.40 -32.30 13.20
C LYS A 463 -15.51 -31.78 12.28
N PHE A 464 -15.71 -30.47 12.26
CA PHE A 464 -16.69 -29.80 11.40
C PHE A 464 -16.01 -28.68 10.61
N ALA A 465 -16.54 -28.37 9.43
CA ALA A 465 -16.08 -27.25 8.63
C ALA A 465 -16.86 -25.97 9.00
N TYR A 466 -16.22 -24.82 8.88
CA TYR A 466 -16.85 -23.52 9.07
C TYR A 466 -16.37 -22.52 8.02
N ILE A 467 -17.23 -21.54 7.75
CA ILE A 467 -16.91 -20.35 6.95
C ILE A 467 -17.14 -19.15 7.88
N TRP A 468 -16.34 -18.11 7.75
CA TRP A 468 -16.68 -16.77 8.22
C TRP A 468 -16.62 -15.80 7.04
N VAL A 469 -17.59 -14.90 6.91
CA VAL A 469 -17.57 -13.80 5.94
C VAL A 469 -18.06 -12.53 6.62
N GLY A 470 -17.38 -11.41 6.38
CA GLY A 470 -17.84 -10.10 6.85
C GLY A 470 -18.59 -9.34 5.76
N ASN A 471 -19.69 -8.69 6.14
CA ASN A 471 -20.27 -7.63 5.33
C ASN A 471 -19.30 -6.43 5.37
N SER A 472 -18.87 -5.97 4.21
CA SER A 472 -17.88 -4.90 4.10
C SER A 472 -18.46 -3.49 4.01
N GLU A 473 -19.78 -3.35 3.93
CA GLU A 473 -20.54 -2.12 3.63
C GLU A 473 -19.98 -0.85 4.27
N THR A 474 -19.73 -0.88 5.58
CA THR A 474 -19.33 0.30 6.39
C THR A 474 -17.86 0.29 6.82
N GLN A 475 -17.09 -0.77 6.52
CA GLN A 475 -15.67 -0.88 6.89
C GLN A 475 -14.73 -0.77 5.69
N CYS A 476 -15.05 -1.45 4.59
CA CYS A 476 -14.16 -1.55 3.43
C CYS A 476 -14.86 -2.07 2.16
N PRO A 477 -15.95 -1.44 1.72
CA PRO A 477 -16.66 -1.94 0.53
C PRO A 477 -15.71 -1.98 -0.68
N GLY A 478 -14.73 -1.08 -0.76
CA GLY A 478 -13.68 -1.12 -1.78
C GLY A 478 -12.58 -2.19 -1.64
N GLN A 479 -12.55 -3.01 -0.60
CA GLN A 479 -11.69 -4.20 -0.57
C GLN A 479 -12.47 -5.48 -0.87
N CYS A 480 -13.73 -5.51 -0.41
CA CYS A 480 -14.48 -6.77 -0.27
C CYS A 480 -15.81 -6.81 -1.03
N ALA A 481 -16.26 -5.69 -1.59
CA ALA A 481 -17.45 -5.64 -2.45
C ALA A 481 -17.12 -5.33 -3.92
N TRP A 482 -15.87 -5.48 -4.36
CA TRP A 482 -15.56 -5.41 -5.80
C TRP A 482 -16.22 -6.58 -6.55
N PRO A 483 -16.96 -6.36 -7.66
CA PRO A 483 -17.00 -5.16 -8.50
C PRO A 483 -18.18 -4.20 -8.27
N PHE A 484 -18.96 -4.39 -7.20
CA PHE A 484 -20.10 -3.53 -6.83
C PHE A 484 -19.69 -2.25 -6.08
N HIS A 485 -18.44 -2.18 -5.63
CA HIS A 485 -17.81 -0.96 -5.13
C HIS A 485 -16.47 -0.71 -5.83
N GLN A 486 -16.06 0.57 -5.91
CA GLN A 486 -14.72 0.93 -6.42
C GLN A 486 -13.64 0.26 -5.57
N PRO A 487 -12.64 -0.41 -6.17
CA PRO A 487 -11.58 -1.07 -5.43
C PRO A 487 -10.63 -0.03 -4.84
N ILE A 488 -10.15 -0.21 -3.60
CA ILE A 488 -9.14 0.71 -3.01
C ILE A 488 -7.83 0.63 -3.80
N TYR A 489 -7.52 -0.54 -4.36
CA TYR A 489 -6.32 -0.77 -5.16
C TYR A 489 -6.65 -1.49 -6.48
N GLY A 490 -6.23 -0.95 -7.63
CA GLY A 490 -6.49 -1.52 -8.97
C GLY A 490 -7.37 -0.63 -9.86
N PRO A 491 -7.67 -1.05 -11.10
CA PRO A 491 -8.29 -0.17 -12.10
C PRO A 491 -9.77 0.14 -11.77
N GLN A 492 -10.14 1.40 -11.96
CA GLN A 492 -11.37 2.01 -11.44
C GLN A 492 -12.50 2.02 -12.47
N SER A 493 -12.88 0.84 -12.96
CA SER A 493 -14.11 0.73 -13.75
C SER A 493 -15.33 1.17 -12.91
N PRO A 494 -16.36 1.81 -13.50
CA PRO A 494 -17.58 2.14 -12.78
C PRO A 494 -18.13 0.91 -12.04
N PRO A 495 -18.54 1.02 -10.76
CA PRO A 495 -19.00 -0.14 -10.02
C PRO A 495 -20.25 -0.70 -10.68
N LEU A 496 -20.31 -2.03 -10.76
CA LEU A 496 -21.47 -2.70 -11.30
C LEU A 496 -22.67 -2.50 -10.36
N VAL A 497 -23.87 -2.43 -10.93
CA VAL A 497 -25.08 -2.34 -10.10
C VAL A 497 -25.28 -3.66 -9.37
N ALA A 498 -25.33 -3.58 -8.03
CA ALA A 498 -25.42 -4.73 -7.14
C ALA A 498 -26.77 -5.46 -7.32
N PRO A 499 -26.80 -6.78 -7.57
CA PRO A 499 -28.00 -7.48 -8.04
C PRO A 499 -29.10 -7.71 -7.00
N ASN A 500 -28.85 -7.42 -5.72
CA ASN A 500 -29.86 -7.34 -4.68
C ASN A 500 -30.00 -5.92 -4.09
N ASN A 501 -29.43 -4.90 -4.76
CA ASN A 501 -29.41 -3.50 -4.35
C ASN A 501 -28.74 -3.27 -2.98
N ASP A 502 -27.76 -4.10 -2.62
CA ASP A 502 -27.00 -3.99 -1.39
C ASP A 502 -25.53 -4.33 -1.68
N VAL A 503 -24.70 -3.30 -1.81
CA VAL A 503 -23.29 -3.45 -2.21
C VAL A 503 -22.52 -4.30 -1.18
N GLY A 504 -22.79 -4.11 0.11
CA GLY A 504 -22.13 -4.83 1.18
C GLY A 504 -22.51 -6.31 1.17
N LEU A 505 -23.80 -6.60 1.09
CA LEU A 505 -24.33 -7.96 1.10
C LEU A 505 -24.08 -8.71 -0.21
N ASP A 506 -24.16 -8.06 -1.37
CA ASP A 506 -23.82 -8.66 -2.66
C ASP A 506 -22.31 -8.95 -2.76
N GLY A 507 -21.46 -8.07 -2.20
CA GLY A 507 -20.03 -8.33 -1.98
C GLY A 507 -19.78 -9.49 -1.01
N MET A 508 -20.51 -9.54 0.10
CA MET A 508 -20.47 -10.65 1.06
C MET A 508 -20.88 -11.98 0.40
N VAL A 509 -21.85 -11.97 -0.52
CA VAL A 509 -22.26 -13.16 -1.28
C VAL A 509 -21.19 -13.62 -2.27
N ILE A 510 -20.47 -12.72 -2.95
CA ILE A 510 -19.29 -13.08 -3.76
C ILE A 510 -18.26 -13.83 -2.91
N ASN A 511 -17.91 -13.28 -1.75
CA ASN A 511 -16.93 -13.88 -0.85
C ASN A 511 -17.43 -15.20 -0.25
N LEU A 512 -18.71 -15.29 0.13
CA LEU A 512 -19.34 -16.51 0.60
C LEU A 512 -19.35 -17.60 -0.48
N ALA A 513 -19.66 -17.27 -1.73
CA ALA A 513 -19.62 -18.22 -2.84
C ALA A 513 -18.20 -18.75 -3.06
N SER A 514 -17.19 -17.87 -3.02
CA SER A 514 -15.78 -18.24 -3.11
C SER A 514 -15.34 -19.20 -1.99
N LEU A 515 -15.66 -18.84 -0.74
CA LEU A 515 -15.31 -19.62 0.45
C LEU A 515 -16.14 -20.90 0.60
N LEU A 516 -17.35 -20.97 0.03
CA LEU A 516 -18.17 -22.18 0.00
C LEU A 516 -17.68 -23.17 -1.06
N ALA A 517 -17.25 -22.69 -2.23
CA ALA A 517 -16.54 -23.52 -3.20
C ALA A 517 -15.27 -24.11 -2.55
N GLY A 518 -14.46 -23.26 -1.90
CA GLY A 518 -13.30 -23.71 -1.15
C GLY A 518 -13.63 -24.73 -0.05
N THR A 519 -14.61 -24.44 0.81
CA THR A 519 -15.01 -25.37 1.89
C THR A 519 -15.57 -26.69 1.39
N THR A 520 -16.19 -26.73 0.20
CA THR A 520 -16.69 -27.99 -0.36
C THR A 520 -15.61 -28.80 -1.05
N THR A 521 -14.61 -28.16 -1.68
CA THR A 521 -13.48 -28.84 -2.30
C THR A 521 -12.32 -29.15 -1.34
N ASN A 522 -12.17 -28.37 -0.26
CA ASN A 522 -11.10 -28.44 0.72
C ASN A 522 -11.57 -28.20 2.19
N PRO A 523 -12.58 -28.92 2.72
CA PRO A 523 -13.19 -28.64 4.03
C PRO A 523 -12.24 -28.69 5.24
N PHE A 524 -11.11 -29.40 5.12
CA PHE A 524 -10.22 -29.69 6.23
C PHE A 524 -8.74 -29.34 5.94
N GLY A 525 -8.45 -28.62 4.86
CA GLY A 525 -7.09 -28.31 4.41
C GLY A 525 -6.34 -29.53 3.85
N ASN A 526 -7.04 -30.47 3.22
CA ASN A 526 -6.49 -31.70 2.62
C ASN A 526 -7.27 -32.20 1.38
N GLY A 527 -8.12 -31.36 0.78
CA GLY A 527 -8.83 -31.61 -0.47
C GLY A 527 -8.16 -30.91 -1.65
N TYR A 528 -8.95 -30.39 -2.59
CA TYR A 528 -8.45 -29.76 -3.82
C TYR A 528 -8.15 -28.28 -3.64
N PHE A 529 -6.88 -27.93 -3.81
CA PHE A 529 -6.36 -26.56 -3.86
C PHE A 529 -5.07 -26.52 -4.69
N GLN A 530 -4.70 -25.35 -5.19
CA GLN A 530 -3.44 -25.10 -5.88
C GLN A 530 -2.47 -24.35 -4.97
N GLY A 531 -1.20 -24.76 -5.01
CA GLY A 531 -0.12 -24.11 -4.27
C GLY A 531 -0.22 -24.36 -2.76
N PRO A 532 -0.28 -23.31 -1.91
CA PRO A 532 -0.12 -23.43 -0.48
C PRO A 532 -1.14 -24.31 0.23
N LYS A 533 -0.77 -24.92 1.36
CA LYS A 533 -1.76 -25.34 2.37
C LYS A 533 -2.10 -24.21 3.36
N ASP A 534 -1.20 -23.25 3.47
CA ASP A 534 -1.18 -22.09 4.37
C ASP A 534 -1.82 -20.82 3.76
N ALA A 535 -1.91 -20.76 2.43
CA ALA A 535 -2.61 -19.73 1.63
C ALA A 535 -3.23 -20.31 0.33
N PRO A 536 -4.05 -21.38 0.41
CA PRO A 536 -4.46 -22.19 -0.74
C PRO A 536 -5.23 -21.40 -1.80
N LEU A 537 -4.85 -21.56 -3.08
CA LEU A 537 -5.67 -21.13 -4.20
C LEU A 537 -6.69 -22.23 -4.52
N GLU A 538 -7.81 -22.19 -3.80
CA GLU A 538 -8.93 -23.12 -3.94
C GLU A 538 -9.80 -22.81 -5.15
N ALA A 539 -10.83 -23.65 -5.39
CA ALA A 539 -11.60 -23.70 -6.64
C ALA A 539 -12.06 -22.33 -7.18
N ALA A 540 -12.46 -21.39 -6.33
CA ALA A 540 -12.83 -20.03 -6.74
C ALA A 540 -11.67 -19.03 -6.65
N SER A 541 -10.84 -19.09 -5.59
CA SER A 541 -9.70 -18.19 -5.37
C SER A 541 -8.57 -18.36 -6.40
N ALA A 542 -8.50 -19.50 -7.11
CA ALA A 542 -7.63 -19.68 -8.27
C ALA A 542 -8.07 -18.86 -9.50
N CYS A 543 -9.28 -18.28 -9.47
CA CYS A 543 -9.88 -17.48 -10.55
C CYS A 543 -10.22 -16.05 -10.07
N PRO A 544 -9.28 -15.30 -9.47
CA PRO A 544 -9.56 -14.04 -8.80
C PRO A 544 -10.11 -13.00 -9.79
N GLY A 545 -11.30 -12.49 -9.48
CA GLY A 545 -11.96 -11.43 -10.25
C GLY A 545 -12.50 -11.83 -11.64
N VAL A 546 -12.50 -13.11 -11.98
CA VAL A 546 -13.10 -13.62 -13.22
C VAL A 546 -14.58 -13.91 -12.96
N TYR A 547 -15.48 -13.09 -13.49
CA TYR A 547 -16.94 -13.29 -13.36
C TYR A 547 -17.62 -13.55 -14.71
N GLY A 548 -17.09 -12.96 -15.79
CA GLY A 548 -17.58 -13.08 -17.16
C GLY A 548 -16.48 -13.51 -18.14
N LYS A 549 -16.85 -13.70 -19.41
CA LYS A 549 -15.87 -13.99 -20.48
C LYS A 549 -14.99 -12.76 -20.72
N GLY A 550 -13.71 -12.96 -21.03
CA GLY A 550 -12.78 -11.86 -21.33
C GLY A 550 -12.43 -10.99 -20.13
N ALA A 551 -12.69 -11.43 -18.89
CA ALA A 551 -12.28 -10.73 -17.69
C ALA A 551 -10.75 -10.52 -17.63
N TYR A 552 -10.34 -9.36 -17.14
CA TYR A 552 -8.94 -8.96 -16.92
C TYR A 552 -8.89 -8.02 -15.70
N PRO A 553 -7.72 -7.67 -15.13
CA PRO A 553 -7.66 -6.80 -13.96
C PRO A 553 -8.44 -5.49 -14.16
N GLY A 554 -9.43 -5.24 -13.30
CA GLY A 554 -10.33 -4.08 -13.41
C GLY A 554 -11.54 -4.24 -14.34
N TYR A 555 -11.70 -5.38 -15.03
CA TYR A 555 -12.89 -5.70 -15.82
C TYR A 555 -13.43 -7.08 -15.44
N ALA A 556 -14.65 -7.10 -14.90
CA ALA A 556 -15.32 -8.31 -14.43
C ALA A 556 -15.59 -9.37 -15.52
N GLY A 557 -15.49 -8.99 -16.80
CA GLY A 557 -15.86 -9.80 -17.96
C GLY A 557 -17.27 -9.50 -18.47
N ASP A 558 -17.67 -10.17 -19.55
CA ASP A 558 -19.01 -10.09 -20.14
C ASP A 558 -20.06 -10.65 -19.15
N LEU A 559 -21.01 -9.81 -18.72
CA LEU A 559 -22.05 -10.14 -17.73
C LEU A 559 -23.46 -9.84 -18.24
N LEU A 560 -24.46 -10.51 -17.66
CA LEU A 560 -25.87 -10.22 -17.92
C LEU A 560 -26.26 -8.97 -17.15
N VAL A 561 -27.08 -8.11 -17.78
CA VAL A 561 -27.63 -6.90 -17.17
C VAL A 561 -29.15 -7.06 -17.06
N ASP A 562 -29.71 -6.73 -15.91
CA ASP A 562 -31.16 -6.67 -15.71
C ASP A 562 -31.73 -5.39 -16.35
N PRO A 563 -32.68 -5.49 -17.29
CA PRO A 563 -33.15 -4.32 -18.04
C PRO A 563 -34.06 -3.37 -17.23
N THR A 564 -34.47 -3.74 -16.02
CA THR A 564 -35.35 -2.94 -15.15
C THR A 564 -34.58 -2.25 -14.02
N THR A 565 -33.54 -2.90 -13.50
CA THR A 565 -32.74 -2.42 -12.35
C THR A 565 -31.32 -2.03 -12.72
N GLY A 566 -30.82 -2.41 -13.91
CA GLY A 566 -29.42 -2.24 -14.32
C GLY A 566 -28.44 -3.23 -13.66
N ALA A 567 -28.93 -4.12 -12.78
CA ALA A 567 -28.13 -5.08 -12.03
C ALA A 567 -27.25 -5.97 -12.92
N SER A 568 -25.95 -6.08 -12.60
CA SER A 568 -25.03 -7.00 -13.27
C SER A 568 -24.94 -8.34 -12.54
N TYR A 569 -25.11 -9.44 -13.28
CA TYR A 569 -25.17 -10.79 -12.71
C TYR A 569 -24.67 -11.84 -13.71
N ASN A 570 -24.34 -13.03 -13.22
CA ASN A 570 -24.06 -14.20 -14.04
C ASN A 570 -24.83 -15.46 -13.59
N ALA A 571 -25.58 -15.38 -12.48
CA ALA A 571 -26.43 -16.44 -11.99
C ALA A 571 -27.80 -15.91 -11.55
N ASN A 572 -28.86 -16.66 -11.87
CA ASN A 572 -30.18 -16.50 -11.27
C ASN A 572 -30.29 -17.48 -10.10
N GLY A 573 -30.70 -17.00 -8.93
CA GLY A 573 -30.99 -17.85 -7.77
C GLY A 573 -32.48 -17.93 -7.46
N GLY A 574 -32.80 -18.47 -6.28
CA GLY A 574 -34.18 -18.61 -5.81
C GLY A 574 -34.87 -17.26 -5.58
N ASN A 575 -36.22 -17.28 -5.60
CA ASN A 575 -37.07 -16.13 -5.29
C ASN A 575 -36.79 -14.87 -6.13
N GLY A 576 -36.38 -15.05 -7.39
CA GLY A 576 -36.09 -13.94 -8.32
C GLY A 576 -34.80 -13.17 -8.04
N ARG A 577 -34.01 -13.58 -7.03
CA ARG A 577 -32.73 -12.94 -6.70
C ARG A 577 -31.68 -13.27 -7.75
N LYS A 578 -30.85 -12.29 -8.04
CA LYS A 578 -29.74 -12.39 -8.98
C LYS A 578 -28.42 -12.33 -8.22
N TYR A 579 -27.39 -12.96 -8.77
CA TYR A 579 -26.11 -13.11 -8.13
C TYR A 579 -24.95 -12.99 -9.13
N LEU A 580 -23.86 -12.41 -8.66
CA LEU A 580 -22.56 -12.48 -9.32
C LEU A 580 -21.71 -13.49 -8.56
N LEU A 581 -21.32 -14.57 -9.23
CA LEU A 581 -20.55 -15.67 -8.66
C LEU A 581 -19.17 -15.73 -9.35
N PRO A 582 -18.07 -15.96 -8.61
CA PRO A 582 -16.76 -16.12 -9.22
C PRO A 582 -16.73 -17.35 -10.14
N ALA A 583 -15.90 -17.29 -11.18
CA ALA A 583 -15.55 -18.47 -11.96
C ALA A 583 -14.89 -19.53 -11.07
N LEU A 584 -15.05 -20.80 -11.44
CA LEU A 584 -14.37 -21.91 -10.78
C LEU A 584 -13.29 -22.48 -11.70
N PHE A 585 -12.17 -22.90 -11.12
CA PHE A 585 -11.13 -23.60 -11.85
C PHE A 585 -11.64 -24.99 -12.26
N ASP A 586 -11.73 -25.22 -13.57
CA ASP A 586 -12.09 -26.53 -14.13
C ASP A 586 -10.81 -27.36 -14.31
N PRO A 587 -10.63 -28.47 -13.55
CA PRO A 587 -9.43 -29.29 -13.62
C PRO A 587 -9.32 -30.08 -14.94
N SER A 588 -10.42 -30.24 -15.70
CA SER A 588 -10.41 -30.97 -16.98
C SER A 588 -9.85 -30.12 -18.12
N THR A 589 -10.22 -28.83 -18.18
CA THR A 589 -9.71 -27.86 -19.16
C THR A 589 -8.49 -27.07 -18.67
N LYS A 590 -8.17 -27.15 -17.37
CA LYS A 590 -7.13 -26.37 -16.67
C LYS A 590 -7.31 -24.86 -16.81
N SER A 591 -8.56 -24.41 -16.79
CA SER A 591 -8.92 -23.01 -17.03
C SER A 591 -10.03 -22.54 -16.09
N CYS A 592 -10.12 -21.22 -15.89
CA CYS A 592 -11.22 -20.62 -15.15
C CYS A 592 -12.49 -20.63 -15.98
N SER A 593 -13.47 -21.42 -15.54
CA SER A 593 -14.74 -21.62 -16.22
C SER A 593 -15.85 -20.86 -15.50
N THR A 594 -16.48 -19.92 -16.21
CA THR A 594 -17.75 -19.32 -15.77
C THR A 594 -18.88 -20.30 -16.05
N LEU A 595 -19.98 -20.19 -15.29
CA LEU A 595 -21.10 -21.15 -15.29
C LEU A 595 -21.70 -21.41 -16.70
N LEU A 596 -21.52 -20.49 -17.64
CA LEU A 596 -22.02 -20.57 -19.02
C LEU A 596 -21.26 -21.57 -19.91
N VAL A 597 -19.99 -21.90 -19.58
CA VAL A 597 -19.15 -22.76 -20.44
C VAL A 597 -19.32 -24.24 -20.12
N LEU A 598 -19.55 -24.60 -18.84
CA LEU A 598 -19.73 -25.98 -18.39
C LEU A 598 -20.93 -26.74 -19.01
N VAL A 599 -21.89 -26.02 -19.60
CA VAL A 599 -23.03 -26.63 -20.32
C VAL A 599 -22.73 -26.81 -21.82
N ILE A 600 -21.76 -26.09 -22.38
CA ILE A 600 -21.45 -26.06 -23.82
C ILE A 600 -20.21 -26.88 -24.17
N SER A 601 -19.32 -27.18 -23.22
CA SER A 601 -18.10 -28.00 -23.43
C SER A 601 -18.32 -29.44 -23.93
N PHE A 602 -19.56 -29.90 -24.11
CA PHE A 602 -19.86 -31.16 -24.80
C PHE A 602 -19.98 -31.03 -26.33
N PHE A 603 -19.99 -29.81 -26.89
CA PHE A 603 -20.23 -29.61 -28.33
C PHE A 603 -19.41 -28.48 -28.98
N HIS A 604 -18.28 -28.91 -29.58
CA HIS A 604 -17.66 -28.45 -30.85
C HIS A 604 -16.17 -28.07 -30.80
N PHE A 605 -15.45 -28.63 -31.77
CA PHE A 605 -14.06 -28.36 -32.13
C PHE A 605 -13.91 -27.07 -32.99
N ASN A 606 -12.65 -26.61 -33.06
CA ASN A 606 -11.97 -25.92 -34.19
C ASN A 606 -11.78 -24.39 -34.16
N LEU A 607 -10.56 -24.00 -34.59
CA LEU A 607 -10.13 -22.74 -35.23
C LEU A 607 -10.15 -21.46 -34.35
N ALA A 608 -9.18 -20.53 -34.43
CA ALA A 608 -7.88 -20.53 -35.12
C ALA A 608 -6.93 -19.51 -34.44
N ALA A 609 -5.61 -19.68 -34.59
CA ALA A 609 -4.63 -18.71 -34.13
C ALA A 609 -4.57 -17.46 -35.03
N ARG A 610 -4.44 -16.26 -34.43
CA ARG A 610 -3.92 -15.07 -35.11
C ARG A 610 -2.95 -14.33 -34.20
N ARG A 611 -1.77 -14.00 -34.74
CA ARG A 611 -0.83 -13.03 -34.16
C ARG A 611 -1.38 -11.62 -34.33
N LEU A 612 -1.07 -10.73 -33.41
CA LEU A 612 -1.05 -9.28 -33.66
C LEU A 612 0.37 -8.76 -33.49
N ALA A 613 0.71 -7.79 -34.33
CA ALA A 613 2.04 -7.22 -34.43
C ALA A 613 2.19 -5.95 -33.59
N ASP A 614 3.44 -5.60 -33.37
CA ASP A 614 3.95 -4.51 -32.55
C ASP A 614 3.62 -3.11 -33.13
N SER A 615 3.52 -2.11 -32.26
CA SER A 615 3.52 -0.69 -32.61
C SER A 615 4.08 0.15 -31.46
N ALA A 616 5.40 0.29 -31.44
CA ALA A 616 6.11 1.09 -30.46
C ALA A 616 6.17 2.57 -30.84
N GLU A 617 5.98 3.46 -29.85
CA GLU A 617 6.49 4.84 -29.89
C GLU A 617 7.46 5.07 -28.72
N THR A 618 8.48 5.91 -28.97
CA THR A 618 9.75 5.90 -28.25
C THR A 618 9.78 6.71 -26.95
N GLN A 619 9.84 6.03 -25.81
CA GLN A 619 10.63 6.51 -24.66
C GLN A 619 12.10 6.09 -24.83
N GLN A 620 13.06 6.91 -24.41
CA GLN A 620 14.45 6.46 -24.32
C GLN A 620 14.57 5.39 -23.23
N PRO A 621 15.04 4.17 -23.54
CA PRO A 621 15.18 3.12 -22.54
C PRO A 621 16.27 3.50 -21.53
N LEU A 622 16.00 3.28 -20.24
CA LEU A 622 17.00 3.33 -19.17
C LEU A 622 18.05 2.24 -19.40
N LEU A 623 19.07 2.57 -20.19
CA LEU A 623 20.03 1.59 -20.71
C LEU A 623 21.09 1.28 -19.64
N PHE A 624 21.16 0.01 -19.24
CA PHE A 624 22.23 -0.53 -18.40
C PHE A 624 23.60 -0.36 -19.07
N GLN A 625 24.45 0.44 -18.42
CA GLN A 625 25.69 0.95 -19.00
C GLN A 625 26.86 0.87 -18.02
N TYR A 626 28.07 0.97 -18.59
CA TYR A 626 29.30 1.14 -17.87
C TYR A 626 29.64 2.63 -17.76
N HIS A 627 29.84 3.13 -16.53
CA HIS A 627 30.04 4.55 -16.24
C HIS A 627 31.52 4.90 -16.00
N ASN A 628 32.43 4.14 -16.64
CA ASN A 628 33.89 4.34 -16.64
C ASN A 628 34.60 4.24 -15.27
N GLY A 629 33.96 3.67 -14.27
CA GLY A 629 34.48 3.45 -12.93
C GLY A 629 35.20 2.12 -12.73
N ALA A 630 35.95 2.01 -11.63
CA ALA A 630 36.70 0.80 -11.34
C ALA A 630 35.77 -0.37 -10.92
N LEU A 631 36.01 -1.54 -11.52
CA LEU A 631 35.49 -2.82 -11.03
C LEU A 631 36.53 -3.47 -10.10
N LEU A 632 36.08 -4.31 -9.16
CA LEU A 632 37.00 -5.11 -8.33
C LEU A 632 37.68 -6.15 -9.20
N SER A 633 39.01 -6.27 -9.11
CA SER A 633 39.80 -7.21 -9.90
C SER A 633 41.04 -7.69 -9.15
N GLY A 634 41.64 -8.79 -9.64
CA GLY A 634 42.72 -9.49 -8.95
C GLY A 634 42.20 -10.45 -7.88
N LYS A 635 43.04 -10.77 -6.89
CA LYS A 635 42.68 -11.64 -5.76
C LYS A 635 42.05 -10.80 -4.65
N ILE A 636 40.78 -11.04 -4.36
CA ILE A 636 40.00 -10.36 -3.33
C ILE A 636 39.57 -11.38 -2.26
N SER A 637 39.70 -10.99 -0.99
CA SER A 637 39.23 -11.77 0.16
C SER A 637 37.83 -11.33 0.58
N ILE A 638 36.97 -12.28 0.97
CA ILE A 638 35.65 -12.01 1.55
C ILE A 638 35.73 -12.34 3.03
N ASN A 639 35.74 -11.30 3.87
CA ASN A 639 35.73 -11.46 5.33
C ASN A 639 34.28 -11.44 5.83
N LEU A 640 33.91 -12.36 6.72
CA LEU A 640 32.55 -12.43 7.30
C LEU A 640 32.56 -11.90 8.73
N ILE A 641 31.69 -10.94 9.04
CA ILE A 641 31.52 -10.34 10.37
C ILE A 641 30.13 -10.72 10.87
N TRP A 642 30.06 -11.77 11.67
CA TRP A 642 28.85 -12.29 12.29
C TRP A 642 28.49 -11.49 13.54
N TYR A 643 27.38 -10.76 13.50
CA TYR A 643 26.93 -9.90 14.59
C TYR A 643 25.61 -10.40 15.18
N GLY A 644 25.64 -10.74 16.47
CA GLY A 644 24.56 -11.44 17.16
C GLY A 644 24.65 -12.97 17.02
N LYS A 645 23.56 -13.67 17.35
CA LYS A 645 23.58 -15.11 17.62
C LYS A 645 23.18 -15.96 16.41
N PHE A 646 24.19 -16.48 15.71
CA PHE A 646 24.01 -17.44 14.61
C PHE A 646 24.28 -18.87 15.06
N LYS A 647 23.41 -19.80 14.66
CA LYS A 647 23.64 -21.24 14.85
C LYS A 647 24.87 -21.69 14.02
N PRO A 648 25.65 -22.71 14.45
CA PRO A 648 26.77 -23.23 13.65
C PRO A 648 26.37 -23.65 12.23
N THR A 649 25.15 -24.20 12.06
CA THR A 649 24.58 -24.55 10.76
C THR A 649 24.33 -23.33 9.88
N GLN A 650 23.79 -22.24 10.46
CA GLN A 650 23.56 -20.96 9.76
C GLN A 650 24.89 -20.35 9.28
N ARG A 651 25.94 -20.41 10.12
CA ARG A 651 27.28 -19.99 9.72
C ARG A 651 27.87 -20.82 8.59
N ALA A 652 27.62 -22.12 8.59
CA ALA A 652 28.06 -23.02 7.51
C ALA A 652 27.39 -22.69 6.17
N ILE A 653 26.08 -22.42 6.13
CA ILE A 653 25.33 -22.14 4.88
C ILE A 653 25.98 -21.02 4.05
N ILE A 654 26.29 -19.88 4.68
CA ILE A 654 26.94 -18.74 3.98
C ILE A 654 28.43 -19.00 3.76
N SER A 655 29.13 -19.65 4.69
CA SER A 655 30.55 -19.98 4.51
C SER A 655 30.78 -20.89 3.30
N ASP A 656 29.93 -21.92 3.16
CA ASP A 656 29.90 -22.84 2.03
C ASP A 656 29.56 -22.10 0.72
N PHE A 657 28.62 -21.14 0.75
CA PHE A 657 28.25 -20.34 -0.41
C PHE A 657 29.45 -19.53 -0.94
N ILE A 658 30.14 -18.80 -0.06
CA ILE A 658 31.33 -18.02 -0.43
C ILE A 658 32.46 -18.93 -0.95
N ALA A 659 32.67 -20.10 -0.33
CA ALA A 659 33.63 -21.09 -0.82
C ALA A 659 33.27 -21.60 -2.24
N SER A 660 31.97 -21.65 -2.58
CA SER A 660 31.45 -22.12 -3.86
C SER A 660 31.66 -21.14 -5.03
N LEU A 661 32.03 -19.87 -4.76
CA LEU A 661 32.24 -18.84 -5.81
C LEU A 661 33.52 -19.08 -6.64
N SER A 662 34.44 -19.93 -6.18
CA SER A 662 35.75 -20.14 -6.82
C SER A 662 36.27 -21.57 -6.71
N THR A 663 35.37 -22.57 -6.61
CA THR A 663 35.72 -23.99 -6.65
C THR A 663 36.32 -24.37 -8.01
N SER A 664 37.61 -24.69 -8.03
CA SER A 664 38.35 -25.16 -9.21
C SER A 664 38.11 -26.63 -9.53
N THR A 665 37.60 -27.41 -8.58
CA THR A 665 37.12 -28.79 -8.80
C THR A 665 35.80 -28.76 -9.56
N PRO A 666 35.69 -29.40 -10.74
CA PRO A 666 34.42 -29.50 -11.45
C PRO A 666 33.40 -30.27 -10.61
N THR A 667 32.36 -29.60 -10.12
CA THR A 667 31.22 -30.30 -9.51
C THR A 667 30.56 -31.14 -10.60
N LYS A 668 30.44 -32.46 -10.36
CA LYS A 668 29.74 -33.38 -11.28
C LYS A 668 28.29 -32.96 -11.50
N ALA A 669 27.69 -32.24 -10.55
CA ALA A 669 26.41 -31.58 -10.70
C ALA A 669 26.62 -30.15 -11.26
N GLN A 670 25.99 -29.89 -12.41
CA GLN A 670 25.75 -28.57 -12.98
C GLN A 670 24.24 -28.31 -13.01
N PRO A 671 23.78 -27.04 -13.04
CA PRO A 671 24.50 -25.79 -12.84
C PRO A 671 25.15 -25.64 -11.45
N SER A 672 26.12 -24.75 -11.30
CA SER A 672 26.86 -24.53 -10.04
C SER A 672 27.03 -23.05 -9.69
N VAL A 673 27.30 -22.75 -8.40
CA VAL A 673 27.57 -21.39 -7.93
C VAL A 673 28.78 -20.76 -8.66
N ALA A 674 29.82 -21.56 -8.96
CA ALA A 674 30.97 -21.10 -9.74
C ALA A 674 30.57 -20.77 -11.20
N THR A 675 29.68 -21.56 -11.81
CA THR A 675 29.14 -21.30 -13.16
C THR A 675 28.31 -20.01 -13.19
N TRP A 676 27.52 -19.76 -12.14
CA TRP A 676 26.81 -18.49 -11.94
C TRP A 676 27.79 -17.34 -11.82
N TRP A 677 28.74 -17.44 -10.90
CA TRP A 677 29.72 -16.38 -10.64
C TRP A 677 30.52 -16.03 -11.91
N LYS A 678 30.84 -17.04 -12.73
CA LYS A 678 31.54 -16.86 -14.00
C LYS A 678 30.81 -15.95 -15.00
N THR A 679 29.49 -15.79 -14.91
CA THR A 679 28.77 -14.82 -15.74
C THR A 679 29.26 -13.38 -15.51
N THR A 680 29.83 -13.07 -14.35
CA THR A 680 30.45 -11.76 -14.07
C THR A 680 31.66 -11.45 -14.97
N GLU A 681 32.34 -12.45 -15.55
CA GLU A 681 33.47 -12.24 -16.47
C GLU A 681 33.07 -11.37 -17.68
N LYS A 682 31.80 -11.43 -18.11
CA LYS A 682 31.27 -10.65 -19.25
C LYS A 682 31.44 -9.14 -19.06
N TYR A 683 31.23 -8.63 -17.85
CA TYR A 683 31.42 -7.20 -17.53
C TYR A 683 32.89 -6.77 -17.73
N TYR A 684 33.85 -7.61 -17.34
CA TYR A 684 35.29 -7.32 -17.50
C TYR A 684 35.76 -7.42 -18.96
N HIS A 685 35.25 -8.40 -19.70
CA HIS A 685 35.60 -8.61 -21.10
C HIS A 685 35.19 -7.43 -22.00
N LEU A 686 34.05 -6.79 -21.72
CA LEU A 686 33.58 -5.62 -22.48
C LEU A 686 34.38 -4.34 -22.19
N ILE A 687 34.96 -4.20 -21.00
CA ILE A 687 35.81 -3.04 -20.66
C ILE A 687 37.20 -3.17 -21.28
N ASN A 688 37.83 -4.36 -21.23
CA ASN A 688 39.18 -4.56 -21.75
C ASN A 688 39.35 -5.95 -22.41
N SER A 689 38.97 -6.01 -23.69
CA SER A 689 39.07 -7.22 -24.52
C SER A 689 40.51 -7.66 -24.83
N LYS A 690 41.53 -6.81 -24.63
CA LYS A 690 42.94 -7.14 -24.89
C LYS A 690 43.67 -7.77 -23.69
N LYS A 691 43.22 -7.48 -22.47
CA LYS A 691 43.71 -8.11 -21.24
C LYS A 691 42.63 -8.04 -20.16
N PRO A 692 41.65 -8.97 -20.17
CA PRO A 692 40.56 -8.95 -19.19
C PRO A 692 41.13 -9.13 -17.78
N SER A 693 40.77 -8.21 -16.89
CA SER A 693 41.17 -8.27 -15.49
C SER A 693 40.36 -9.33 -14.78
N SER A 694 40.96 -10.50 -14.48
CA SER A 694 40.25 -11.55 -13.76
C SER A 694 40.03 -11.18 -12.30
N LEU A 695 38.82 -11.42 -11.81
CA LEU A 695 38.48 -11.37 -10.38
C LEU A 695 38.50 -12.80 -9.83
N VAL A 696 39.26 -13.01 -8.76
CA VAL A 696 39.28 -14.27 -8.01
C VAL A 696 38.87 -13.95 -6.58
N LEU A 697 37.75 -14.52 -6.14
CA LEU A 697 37.27 -14.41 -4.78
C LEU A 697 37.85 -15.54 -3.93
N SER A 698 38.01 -15.29 -2.63
CA SER A 698 38.52 -16.26 -1.67
C SER A 698 37.93 -16.01 -0.29
N MET A 699 37.73 -17.07 0.49
CA MET A 699 37.33 -16.94 1.89
C MET A 699 38.44 -16.21 2.67
N GLY A 700 38.07 -15.15 3.36
CA GLY A 700 38.94 -14.36 4.24
C GLY A 700 38.77 -14.76 5.70
N THR A 701 38.97 -13.79 6.60
CA THR A 701 38.77 -13.99 8.04
C THR A 701 37.28 -14.05 8.40
N GLN A 702 36.96 -14.76 9.48
CA GLN A 702 35.63 -14.69 10.10
C GLN A 702 35.74 -14.09 11.50
N ILE A 703 34.89 -13.12 11.80
CA ILE A 703 34.82 -12.38 13.06
C ILE A 703 33.44 -12.66 13.65
N ILE A 704 33.37 -13.00 14.94
CA ILE A 704 32.12 -13.37 15.62
C ILE A 704 31.91 -12.44 16.81
N ASP A 705 30.73 -11.83 16.89
CA ASP A 705 30.31 -10.86 17.90
C ASP A 705 28.92 -11.24 18.44
N GLU A 706 28.86 -12.38 19.14
CA GLU A 706 27.64 -12.87 19.82
C GLU A 706 27.27 -12.02 21.06
N THR A 707 28.13 -11.07 21.44
CA THR A 707 27.96 -10.13 22.55
C THR A 707 27.13 -8.90 22.23
N TYR A 708 26.84 -8.65 20.94
CA TYR A 708 26.19 -7.42 20.45
C TYR A 708 26.96 -6.16 20.88
N SER A 709 28.24 -6.03 20.49
CA SER A 709 29.13 -4.97 20.98
C SER A 709 28.66 -3.51 20.78
N LEU A 710 27.67 -3.28 19.92
CA LEU A 710 27.04 -1.98 19.61
C LEU A 710 25.52 -1.97 19.91
N GLY A 711 25.01 -2.95 20.67
CA GLY A 711 23.58 -3.16 20.95
C GLY A 711 22.83 -3.89 19.84
N LYS A 712 21.52 -4.11 20.04
CA LYS A 712 20.64 -4.81 19.08
C LYS A 712 19.97 -3.90 18.04
N SER A 713 20.33 -2.61 18.02
CA SER A 713 19.78 -1.62 17.11
C SER A 713 20.94 -0.87 16.46
N LEU A 714 21.13 -1.07 15.15
CA LEU A 714 22.30 -0.56 14.42
C LEU A 714 21.91 0.52 13.41
N SER A 715 22.65 1.63 13.41
CA SER A 715 22.63 2.61 12.32
C SER A 715 23.53 2.17 11.17
N ASN A 716 23.41 2.83 10.00
CA ASN A 716 24.35 2.62 8.90
C ASN A 716 25.82 2.87 9.31
N GLN A 717 26.08 3.81 10.22
CA GLN A 717 27.43 4.06 10.76
C GLN A 717 27.96 2.88 11.60
N HIS A 718 27.11 2.19 12.37
CA HIS A 718 27.50 0.98 13.09
C HIS A 718 27.87 -0.16 12.12
N ILE A 719 27.19 -0.25 10.97
CA ILE A 719 27.56 -1.21 9.91
C ILE A 719 28.96 -0.93 9.36
N GLU A 720 29.30 0.33 9.05
CA GLU A 720 30.67 0.67 8.61
C GLU A 720 31.72 0.37 9.69
N GLN A 721 31.41 0.65 10.95
CA GLN A 721 32.26 0.34 12.09
C GLN A 721 32.50 -1.17 12.22
N LEU A 722 31.46 -2.00 12.07
CA LEU A 722 31.59 -3.47 12.05
C LEU A 722 32.39 -3.96 10.85
N ALA A 723 32.14 -3.42 9.66
CA ALA A 723 32.90 -3.75 8.45
C ALA A 723 34.39 -3.36 8.57
N SER A 724 34.72 -2.30 9.31
CA SER A 724 36.10 -1.88 9.58
C SER A 724 36.89 -2.84 10.47
N LYS A 725 36.24 -3.81 11.15
CA LYS A 725 36.92 -4.92 11.85
C LYS A 725 37.62 -5.89 10.88
N GLY A 726 37.19 -5.94 9.61
CA GLY A 726 37.77 -6.78 8.55
C GLY A 726 39.02 -6.17 7.89
N ALA A 727 39.54 -6.84 6.85
CA ALA A 727 40.74 -6.36 6.15
C ALA A 727 40.46 -5.10 5.30
N HIS A 728 41.41 -4.16 5.27
CA HIS A 728 41.24 -2.85 4.59
C HIS A 728 41.80 -2.79 3.16
N LYS A 729 42.32 -3.90 2.63
CA LYS A 729 43.00 -3.95 1.33
C LYS A 729 42.69 -5.27 0.63
N ASN A 730 42.35 -5.20 -0.66
CA ASN A 730 41.98 -6.35 -1.49
C ASN A 730 40.91 -7.22 -0.81
N ALA A 731 39.87 -6.58 -0.29
CA ALA A 731 38.90 -7.19 0.58
C ALA A 731 37.48 -6.64 0.37
N ILE A 732 36.49 -7.51 0.55
CA ILE A 732 35.09 -7.19 0.78
C ILE A 732 34.77 -7.64 2.21
N ASN A 733 34.28 -6.73 3.05
CA ASN A 733 33.90 -7.01 4.44
C ASN A 733 32.38 -7.14 4.55
N VAL A 734 31.88 -8.35 4.79
CA VAL A 734 30.44 -8.67 4.81
C VAL A 734 29.96 -8.74 6.26
N VAL A 735 29.13 -7.80 6.68
CA VAL A 735 28.46 -7.79 7.99
C VAL A 735 27.14 -8.56 7.90
N LEU A 736 26.97 -9.55 8.76
CA LEU A 736 25.80 -10.43 8.80
C LEU A 736 25.15 -10.28 10.18
N THR A 737 23.92 -9.75 10.23
CA THR A 737 23.20 -9.51 11.50
C THR A 737 22.14 -10.58 11.75
N SER A 738 22.06 -11.11 12.98
CA SER A 738 21.07 -12.14 13.35
C SER A 738 19.62 -11.61 13.29
N ASP A 739 18.67 -12.53 13.34
CA ASP A 739 17.23 -12.28 13.26
C ASP A 739 16.73 -11.33 14.36
N ASP A 740 17.38 -11.36 15.52
CA ASP A 740 17.07 -10.53 16.68
C ASP A 740 17.80 -9.17 16.71
N VAL A 741 18.39 -8.72 15.59
CA VAL A 741 19.06 -7.42 15.45
C VAL A 741 18.29 -6.53 14.48
N ALA A 742 17.83 -5.38 14.96
CA ALA A 742 17.23 -4.33 14.14
C ALA A 742 18.34 -3.48 13.49
N VAL A 743 18.19 -3.16 12.21
CA VAL A 743 19.11 -2.29 11.46
C VAL A 743 18.32 -1.23 10.70
N GLU A 744 18.83 -0.01 10.67
CA GLU A 744 18.21 1.15 10.03
C GLU A 744 17.79 0.90 8.57
N GLY A 745 16.48 0.91 8.31
CA GLY A 745 15.85 0.67 7.01
C GLY A 745 15.70 -0.81 6.61
N PHE A 746 16.19 -1.75 7.43
CA PHE A 746 15.89 -3.17 7.27
C PHE A 746 14.38 -3.39 7.32
N CYS A 747 13.86 -4.33 6.54
CA CYS A 747 12.43 -4.66 6.54
C CYS A 747 11.47 -3.51 6.19
N MET A 748 11.99 -2.44 5.59
CA MET A 748 11.21 -1.31 5.09
C MET A 748 11.59 -1.03 3.64
N SER A 749 12.83 -0.58 3.42
CA SER A 749 13.34 -0.21 2.09
C SER A 749 14.45 -1.12 1.56
N LYS A 750 15.07 -1.95 2.42
CA LYS A 750 16.20 -2.80 2.03
C LYS A 750 16.31 -4.07 2.88
N CYS A 751 16.94 -5.10 2.28
CA CYS A 751 17.28 -6.37 2.92
C CYS A 751 18.79 -6.51 3.22
N GLY A 752 19.56 -5.56 2.68
CA GLY A 752 21.00 -5.46 2.80
C GLY A 752 21.47 -4.18 2.11
N THR A 753 22.77 -3.91 2.13
CA THR A 753 23.39 -2.80 1.38
C THR A 753 24.83 -3.14 1.03
N HIS A 754 25.44 -2.35 0.17
CA HIS A 754 26.87 -2.40 -0.08
C HIS A 754 27.43 -0.99 -0.21
N GLY A 755 28.74 -0.85 -0.08
CA GLY A 755 29.39 0.45 -0.18
C GLY A 755 30.91 0.33 -0.13
N SER A 756 31.57 1.47 0.06
CA SER A 756 33.02 1.51 0.27
C SER A 756 33.36 2.51 1.36
N SER A 757 34.30 2.14 2.23
CA SER A 757 34.81 3.02 3.29
C SER A 757 36.33 3.15 3.19
N LYS A 758 36.88 4.21 3.80
CA LYS A 758 38.32 4.45 3.85
C LYS A 758 38.92 3.65 5.02
N GLY A 759 39.76 2.68 4.69
CA GLY A 759 40.54 1.94 5.67
C GLY A 759 41.64 2.79 6.31
N ALA A 760 42.11 2.32 7.45
CA ALA A 760 43.22 2.90 8.18
C ALA A 760 44.48 3.00 7.31
N SER A 761 45.34 3.99 7.59
CA SER A 761 46.55 4.22 6.79
C SER A 761 47.59 3.15 7.08
N VAL A 762 47.85 2.27 6.11
CA VAL A 762 48.85 1.20 6.21
C VAL A 762 50.10 1.65 5.46
N GLN A 763 51.23 1.74 6.15
CA GLN A 763 52.51 2.23 5.59
C GLN A 763 52.39 3.61 4.91
N GLY A 764 51.62 4.52 5.53
CA GLY A 764 51.39 5.88 5.01
C GLY A 764 50.41 5.99 3.84
N LYS A 765 49.77 4.89 3.42
CA LYS A 765 48.75 4.87 2.36
C LYS A 765 47.40 4.39 2.92
N SER A 766 46.37 5.21 2.78
CA SER A 766 44.98 4.78 3.03
C SER A 766 44.44 4.05 1.80
N TYR A 767 43.83 2.89 2.03
CA TYR A 767 43.18 2.08 1.02
C TYR A 767 41.66 2.13 1.25
N LYS A 768 40.87 2.17 0.17
CA LYS A 768 39.43 1.90 0.28
C LYS A 768 39.21 0.39 0.31
N PHE A 769 38.28 -0.05 1.15
CA PHE A 769 37.72 -1.40 1.10
C PHE A 769 36.23 -1.33 0.75
N ALA A 770 35.72 -2.37 0.10
CA ALA A 770 34.30 -2.52 -0.13
C ALA A 770 33.66 -3.25 1.07
N TYR A 771 32.41 -2.94 1.38
CA TYR A 771 31.65 -3.64 2.41
C TYR A 771 30.26 -4.01 1.90
N ILE A 772 29.69 -5.04 2.51
CA ILE A 772 28.31 -5.49 2.32
C ILE A 772 27.70 -5.64 3.72
N TRP A 773 26.40 -5.37 3.86
CA TRP A 773 25.61 -5.85 4.99
C TRP A 773 24.38 -6.59 4.49
N VAL A 774 24.01 -7.67 5.19
CA VAL A 774 22.75 -8.40 5.01
C VAL A 774 22.18 -8.75 6.39
N GLY A 775 20.88 -8.55 6.60
CA GLY A 775 20.18 -8.97 7.81
C GLY A 775 19.42 -10.28 7.64
N ASN A 776 19.37 -11.11 8.69
CA ASN A 776 18.45 -12.24 8.72
C ASN A 776 17.02 -11.72 8.94
N SER A 777 16.12 -11.97 8.00
CA SER A 777 14.74 -11.47 8.04
C SER A 777 13.74 -12.41 8.72
N GLU A 778 14.17 -13.60 9.16
CA GLU A 778 13.35 -14.71 9.68
C GLU A 778 12.21 -14.27 10.62
N THR A 779 12.48 -13.34 11.55
CA THR A 779 11.53 -12.88 12.57
C THR A 779 10.96 -11.48 12.32
N GLN A 780 11.50 -10.71 11.37
CA GLN A 780 11.16 -9.30 11.16
C GLN A 780 10.35 -9.07 9.87
N CYS A 781 10.76 -9.67 8.75
CA CYS A 781 10.11 -9.49 7.44
C CYS A 781 10.46 -10.60 6.44
N PRO A 782 10.25 -11.88 6.79
CA PRO A 782 10.67 -12.97 5.89
C PRO A 782 9.98 -12.85 4.53
N GLY A 783 8.73 -12.37 4.47
CA GLY A 783 8.01 -12.07 3.23
C GLY A 783 8.51 -10.88 2.39
N GLN A 784 9.49 -10.11 2.84
CA GLN A 784 10.14 -9.09 2.00
C GLN A 784 11.53 -9.56 1.55
N CYS A 785 12.30 -10.13 2.46
CA CYS A 785 13.73 -10.37 2.26
C CYS A 785 14.11 -11.85 2.08
N ALA A 786 13.18 -12.78 2.31
CA ALA A 786 13.37 -14.20 2.04
C ALA A 786 12.42 -14.73 0.95
N TRP A 787 11.77 -13.87 0.15
CA TRP A 787 11.09 -14.33 -1.07
C TRP A 787 12.13 -14.94 -2.04
N PRO A 788 11.87 -16.09 -2.69
CA PRO A 788 10.60 -16.83 -2.76
C PRO A 788 10.42 -17.93 -1.70
N PHE A 789 11.25 -18.01 -0.66
CA PHE A 789 11.16 -19.00 0.44
C PHE A 789 10.22 -18.60 1.58
N HIS A 790 9.66 -17.40 1.55
CA HIS A 790 8.53 -16.99 2.38
C HIS A 790 7.47 -16.29 1.54
N GLN A 791 6.22 -16.33 2.01
CA GLN A 791 5.07 -15.71 1.35
C GLN A 791 5.28 -14.20 1.28
N PRO A 792 5.15 -13.56 0.09
CA PRO A 792 5.52 -12.17 -0.08
C PRO A 792 4.50 -11.22 0.59
N ILE A 793 4.98 -10.15 1.24
CA ILE A 793 4.08 -9.18 1.91
C ILE A 793 3.17 -8.46 0.89
N TYR A 794 3.68 -8.25 -0.34
CA TYR A 794 2.96 -7.61 -1.43
C TYR A 794 3.19 -8.37 -2.75
N GLY A 795 2.20 -8.37 -3.65
CA GLY A 795 2.26 -9.09 -4.93
C GLY A 795 1.60 -10.48 -4.87
N PRO A 796 1.77 -11.33 -5.90
CA PRO A 796 1.04 -12.59 -5.99
C PRO A 796 1.47 -13.56 -4.89
N GLN A 797 0.46 -14.10 -4.19
CA GLN A 797 0.61 -14.94 -3.00
C GLN A 797 0.86 -16.42 -3.38
N SER A 798 1.88 -16.64 -4.21
CA SER A 798 2.30 -17.99 -4.60
C SER A 798 2.91 -18.76 -3.43
N GLN A 799 2.87 -20.10 -3.51
CA GLN A 799 3.47 -20.94 -2.47
C GLN A 799 4.97 -20.65 -2.34
N PRO A 800 5.47 -20.39 -1.13
CA PRO A 800 6.89 -20.28 -0.91
C PRO A 800 7.60 -21.55 -1.33
N LEU A 801 8.68 -21.38 -2.07
CA LEU A 801 9.54 -22.48 -2.45
C LEU A 801 10.20 -23.08 -1.21
N VAL A 802 10.47 -24.37 -1.23
CA VAL A 802 11.20 -25.00 -0.13
C VAL A 802 12.65 -24.48 -0.14
N ALA A 803 13.05 -23.88 0.98
CA ALA A 803 14.36 -23.27 1.18
C ALA A 803 15.47 -24.34 1.09
N PRO A 804 16.49 -24.18 0.22
CA PRO A 804 17.38 -25.28 -0.16
C PRO A 804 18.36 -25.72 0.93
N ASN A 805 18.50 -24.96 2.01
CA ASN A 805 19.25 -25.35 3.19
C ASN A 805 18.38 -25.54 4.44
N ASN A 806 17.05 -25.56 4.27
CA ASN A 806 16.06 -25.70 5.35
C ASN A 806 16.19 -24.58 6.42
N ASP A 807 16.53 -23.37 5.99
CA ASP A 807 16.57 -22.17 6.84
C ASP A 807 16.16 -20.97 5.99
N VAL A 808 14.87 -20.60 6.05
CA VAL A 808 14.26 -19.54 5.23
C VAL A 808 15.00 -18.21 5.39
N GLY A 809 15.41 -17.89 6.63
CA GLY A 809 16.18 -16.70 6.94
C GLY A 809 17.52 -16.67 6.21
N LEU A 810 18.33 -17.72 6.38
CA LEU A 810 19.67 -17.80 5.80
C LEU A 810 19.67 -18.02 4.28
N ASP A 811 18.71 -18.78 3.74
CA ASP A 811 18.53 -18.93 2.30
C ASP A 811 18.10 -17.59 1.65
N GLY A 812 17.27 -16.80 2.34
CA GLY A 812 17.00 -15.40 1.99
C GLY A 812 18.24 -14.51 2.08
N MET A 813 19.07 -14.65 3.13
CA MET A 813 20.34 -13.93 3.23
C MET A 813 21.28 -14.27 2.06
N VAL A 814 21.33 -15.52 1.59
CA VAL A 814 22.15 -15.92 0.44
C VAL A 814 21.68 -15.22 -0.85
N ILE A 815 20.37 -15.13 -1.12
CA ILE A 815 19.84 -14.38 -2.27
C ILE A 815 20.33 -12.92 -2.24
N ASN A 816 20.19 -12.25 -1.09
CA ASN A 816 20.57 -10.85 -0.94
C ASN A 816 22.09 -10.66 -1.03
N LEU A 817 22.87 -11.55 -0.41
CA LEU A 817 24.33 -11.53 -0.45
C LEU A 817 24.85 -11.78 -1.88
N ALA A 818 24.25 -12.71 -2.62
CA ALA A 818 24.58 -12.97 -4.02
C ALA A 818 24.33 -11.73 -4.89
N SER A 819 23.17 -11.09 -4.73
CA SER A 819 22.83 -9.84 -5.41
C SER A 819 23.85 -8.73 -5.13
N LEU A 820 24.14 -8.48 -3.85
CA LEU A 820 25.06 -7.44 -3.39
C LEU A 820 26.53 -7.75 -3.73
N LEU A 821 26.94 -9.02 -3.83
CA LEU A 821 28.29 -9.40 -4.30
C LEU A 821 28.48 -9.11 -5.78
N ALA A 822 27.49 -9.42 -6.62
CA ALA A 822 27.53 -9.05 -8.04
C ALA A 822 27.65 -7.52 -8.17
N GLY A 823 26.75 -6.78 -7.51
CA GLY A 823 26.80 -5.33 -7.43
C GLY A 823 28.15 -4.76 -6.97
N THR A 824 28.66 -5.23 -5.82
CA THR A 824 29.95 -4.81 -5.25
C THR A 824 31.14 -5.06 -6.16
N THR A 825 31.10 -6.07 -7.03
CA THR A 825 32.23 -6.39 -7.91
C THR A 825 32.14 -5.64 -9.23
N THR A 826 30.93 -5.43 -9.76
CA THR A 826 30.67 -4.67 -10.98
C THR A 826 30.56 -3.15 -10.79
N ASN A 827 30.30 -2.68 -9.56
CA ASN A 827 30.11 -1.28 -9.19
C ASN A 827 30.56 -0.94 -7.74
N PRO A 828 31.77 -1.30 -7.29
CA PRO A 828 32.23 -1.10 -5.90
C PRO A 828 32.22 0.34 -5.38
N PHE A 829 32.18 1.34 -6.26
CA PHE A 829 32.37 2.76 -5.93
C PHE A 829 31.31 3.69 -6.55
N GLY A 830 30.18 3.15 -7.01
CA GLY A 830 29.08 3.93 -7.60
C GLY A 830 29.41 4.58 -8.94
N ASN A 831 30.27 3.95 -9.75
CA ASN A 831 30.59 4.39 -11.12
C ASN A 831 30.95 3.25 -12.10
N GLY A 832 30.75 1.99 -11.73
CA GLY A 832 30.93 0.82 -12.61
C GLY A 832 29.71 0.58 -13.50
N TYR A 833 29.08 -0.59 -13.40
CA TYR A 833 27.89 -0.95 -14.17
C TYR A 833 26.57 -0.71 -13.41
N PHE A 834 25.67 0.10 -13.98
CA PHE A 834 24.28 0.26 -13.50
C PHE A 834 23.35 0.89 -14.56
N GLN A 835 22.03 0.75 -14.35
CA GLN A 835 20.99 1.58 -14.96
C GLN A 835 20.27 2.43 -13.89
N GLY A 836 19.56 3.47 -14.32
CA GLY A 836 18.92 4.43 -13.39
C GLY A 836 19.90 5.49 -12.87
N PRO A 837 19.47 6.33 -11.91
CA PRO A 837 20.32 7.37 -11.34
C PRO A 837 21.34 6.77 -10.35
N LYS A 838 22.44 7.49 -10.13
CA LYS A 838 23.64 6.97 -9.43
C LYS A 838 23.45 6.77 -7.91
N ASP A 839 22.45 7.43 -7.33
CA ASP A 839 22.01 7.36 -5.94
C ASP A 839 21.01 6.24 -5.67
N ALA A 840 20.26 5.80 -6.69
CA ALA A 840 19.42 4.60 -6.68
C ALA A 840 19.73 3.65 -7.87
N PRO A 841 20.97 3.14 -7.98
CA PRO A 841 21.40 2.37 -9.14
C PRO A 841 20.80 0.96 -9.14
N LEU A 842 20.27 0.53 -10.29
CA LEU A 842 19.97 -0.87 -10.55
C LEU A 842 21.19 -1.53 -11.22
N GLU A 843 21.93 -2.27 -10.40
CA GLU A 843 23.19 -2.96 -10.73
C GLU A 843 22.97 -4.38 -11.27
N ALA A 844 24.07 -5.12 -11.51
CA ALA A 844 24.12 -6.43 -12.17
C ALA A 844 22.99 -7.41 -11.81
N ALA A 845 22.66 -7.59 -10.54
CA ALA A 845 21.58 -8.47 -10.09
C ALA A 845 20.24 -7.72 -9.86
N SER A 846 20.29 -6.52 -9.27
CA SER A 846 19.11 -5.70 -8.98
C SER A 846 18.37 -5.18 -10.23
N ALA A 847 19.02 -5.14 -11.39
CA ALA A 847 18.37 -4.91 -12.68
C ALA A 847 17.51 -6.10 -13.15
N CYS A 848 17.59 -7.25 -12.46
CA CYS A 848 16.84 -8.49 -12.72
C CYS A 848 16.03 -8.93 -11.50
N PRO A 849 15.17 -8.06 -10.91
CA PRO A 849 14.54 -8.31 -9.63
C PRO A 849 13.59 -9.53 -9.70
N GLY A 850 13.79 -10.49 -8.80
CA GLY A 850 12.95 -11.68 -8.66
C GLY A 850 13.07 -12.71 -9.80
N VAL A 851 14.00 -12.54 -10.73
CA VAL A 851 14.27 -13.49 -11.82
C VAL A 851 15.33 -14.50 -11.34
N TYR A 852 14.96 -15.77 -11.17
CA TYR A 852 15.88 -16.84 -10.76
C TYR A 852 15.99 -17.98 -11.77
N GLY A 853 14.90 -18.30 -12.47
CA GLY A 853 14.84 -19.27 -13.55
C GLY A 853 14.16 -18.71 -14.80
N LYS A 854 14.28 -19.42 -15.92
CA LYS A 854 13.64 -19.04 -17.19
C LYS A 854 12.13 -18.84 -17.01
N GLY A 855 11.56 -17.86 -17.73
CA GLY A 855 10.12 -17.59 -17.68
C GLY A 855 9.62 -16.97 -16.38
N ALA A 856 10.51 -16.48 -15.50
CA ALA A 856 10.11 -15.74 -14.31
C ALA A 856 9.25 -14.50 -14.65
N TYR A 857 8.29 -14.21 -13.78
CA TYR A 857 7.41 -13.03 -13.84
C TYR A 857 7.00 -12.67 -12.40
N PRO A 858 6.37 -11.50 -12.12
CA PRO A 858 6.01 -11.13 -10.75
C PRO A 858 5.22 -12.23 -10.03
N GLY A 859 5.73 -12.72 -8.90
CA GLY A 859 5.14 -13.83 -8.15
C GLY A 859 5.55 -15.25 -8.60
N TYR A 860 6.31 -15.41 -9.67
CA TYR A 860 6.90 -16.69 -10.11
C TYR A 860 8.40 -16.55 -10.31
N ALA A 861 9.18 -17.30 -9.52
CA ALA A 861 10.65 -17.27 -9.54
C ALA A 861 11.28 -17.75 -10.86
N GLY A 862 10.49 -18.36 -11.75
CA GLY A 862 10.94 -19.02 -12.98
C GLY A 862 11.02 -20.53 -12.84
N ASP A 863 11.37 -21.19 -13.94
CA ASP A 863 11.59 -22.63 -13.99
C ASP A 863 12.87 -22.98 -13.22
N LEU A 864 12.73 -23.74 -12.12
CA LEU A 864 13.82 -24.06 -11.19
C LEU A 864 14.02 -25.57 -11.04
N LEU A 865 15.21 -25.96 -10.58
CA LEU A 865 15.51 -27.34 -10.21
C LEU A 865 14.89 -27.63 -8.85
N VAL A 866 14.38 -28.85 -8.69
CA VAL A 866 13.79 -29.34 -7.43
C VAL A 866 14.61 -30.52 -6.94
N ASP A 867 15.02 -30.50 -5.67
CA ASP A 867 15.66 -31.65 -5.04
C ASP A 867 14.63 -32.76 -4.80
N PRO A 868 14.87 -34.00 -5.29
CA PRO A 868 13.88 -35.08 -5.19
C PRO A 868 13.71 -35.65 -3.77
N THR A 869 14.60 -35.29 -2.82
CA THR A 869 14.59 -35.79 -1.43
C THR A 869 13.92 -34.79 -0.50
N SER A 870 14.23 -33.49 -0.64
CA SER A 870 13.74 -32.42 0.24
C SER A 870 12.64 -31.54 -0.38
N GLY A 871 12.43 -31.61 -1.69
CA GLY A 871 11.56 -30.68 -2.41
C GLY A 871 12.15 -29.27 -2.58
N ALA A 872 13.39 -29.05 -2.13
CA ALA A 872 14.09 -27.77 -2.21
C ALA A 872 14.16 -27.22 -3.64
N SER A 873 13.76 -25.97 -3.84
CA SER A 873 13.93 -25.30 -5.14
C SER A 873 15.25 -24.54 -5.19
N TYR A 874 16.01 -24.74 -6.27
CA TYR A 874 17.35 -24.19 -6.43
C TYR A 874 17.70 -24.00 -7.91
N ASN A 875 18.75 -23.23 -8.18
CA ASN A 875 19.34 -23.12 -9.52
C ASN A 875 20.87 -23.28 -9.54
N ALA A 876 21.50 -23.49 -8.38
CA ALA A 876 22.94 -23.70 -8.26
C ALA A 876 23.29 -24.78 -7.22
N ASN A 877 24.17 -25.71 -7.61
CA ASN A 877 24.86 -26.61 -6.67
C ASN A 877 26.13 -25.92 -6.14
N GLY A 878 26.43 -26.08 -4.85
CA GLY A 878 27.61 -25.52 -4.18
C GLY A 878 28.50 -26.57 -3.52
N ALA A 879 29.46 -26.08 -2.74
CA ALA A 879 30.36 -26.87 -1.90
C ALA A 879 29.59 -27.66 -0.83
N ASN A 880 30.21 -28.72 -0.29
CA ASN A 880 29.67 -29.52 0.81
C ASN A 880 28.24 -30.07 0.60
N GLY A 881 27.83 -30.25 -0.67
CA GLY A 881 26.50 -30.74 -1.05
C GLY A 881 25.38 -29.70 -0.93
N ARG A 882 25.72 -28.44 -0.62
CA ARG A 882 24.77 -27.34 -0.49
C ARG A 882 24.10 -26.99 -1.81
N LYS A 883 22.89 -26.46 -1.72
CA LYS A 883 22.11 -25.97 -2.86
C LYS A 883 21.67 -24.53 -2.59
N TYR A 884 21.57 -23.74 -3.65
CA TYR A 884 21.30 -22.31 -3.54
C TYR A 884 20.40 -21.83 -4.67
N LEU A 885 19.63 -20.79 -4.38
CA LEU A 885 18.89 -20.00 -5.37
C LEU A 885 19.60 -18.65 -5.52
N LEU A 886 20.05 -18.37 -6.74
CA LEU A 886 20.87 -17.20 -7.07
C LEU A 886 20.15 -16.33 -8.10
N PRO A 887 20.18 -14.99 -7.97
CA PRO A 887 19.49 -14.11 -8.91
C PRO A 887 20.11 -14.20 -10.31
N ALA A 888 19.29 -13.98 -11.33
CA ALA A 888 19.78 -13.71 -12.67
C ALA A 888 20.65 -12.44 -12.68
N LEU A 889 21.68 -12.44 -13.53
CA LEU A 889 22.50 -11.24 -13.76
C LEU A 889 22.16 -10.64 -15.13
N PHE A 890 22.11 -9.32 -15.21
CA PHE A 890 21.91 -8.60 -16.47
C PHE A 890 23.12 -8.80 -17.37
N ASP A 891 22.99 -9.55 -18.46
CA ASP A 891 24.07 -9.77 -19.41
C ASP A 891 24.24 -8.52 -20.30
N PRO A 892 25.36 -7.77 -20.17
CA PRO A 892 25.59 -6.56 -20.95
C PRO A 892 25.82 -6.83 -22.44
N SER A 893 26.04 -8.09 -22.85
CA SER A 893 26.26 -8.50 -24.24
C SER A 893 24.93 -8.74 -24.97
N THR A 894 23.94 -9.34 -24.29
CA THR A 894 22.60 -9.60 -24.85
C THR A 894 21.57 -8.54 -24.47
N LYS A 895 21.91 -7.67 -23.51
CA LYS A 895 21.03 -6.65 -22.91
C LYS A 895 19.77 -7.26 -22.27
N SER A 896 19.92 -8.40 -21.61
CA SER A 896 18.82 -9.15 -20.99
C SER A 896 19.26 -9.86 -19.71
N CYS A 897 18.29 -10.19 -18.85
CA CYS A 897 18.56 -10.97 -17.64
C CYS A 897 18.89 -12.44 -18.00
N SER A 898 20.07 -12.90 -17.59
CA SER A 898 20.54 -14.27 -17.80
C SER A 898 20.35 -15.10 -16.54
N THR A 899 19.52 -16.14 -16.63
CA THR A 899 19.37 -17.17 -15.60
C THR A 899 20.39 -18.29 -15.78
N LEU A 900 20.50 -19.17 -14.78
CA LEU A 900 21.29 -20.43 -14.86
C LEU A 900 20.54 -21.58 -15.54
N VAL A 901 19.21 -21.50 -15.50
CA VAL A 901 18.21 -22.52 -15.87
C VAL A 901 17.07 -21.86 -16.63
#